data_AF-A0A5E4C7C6-F1
#
_entry.id   AF-A0A5E4C7C6-F1
#
_cell.length_a   1.000
_cell.length_b   1.000
_cell.length_c   1.000
_cell.angle_alpha   90.00
_cell.angle_beta   90.00
_cell.angle_gamma   90.00
#
_symmetry.space_group_name_H-M   'P 1'
#
loop_
_entity.id
_entity.type
_entity.pdbx_description
1 polymer ?
#
loop_
_entity_poly.entity_id
_entity_poly.type
_entity_poly.pdbx_seq_one_letter_code
_entity_poly.pdbx_strand_id
1 'polypeptide(L)'
;MLSQEDLSKIVPRSSCGQIAYSLVERRTLLKKLELVDSKPESQRHMNGNLQKEFPQSHEDLLHEDKTSQNCLEKGTEQVTQRLERAQEEIQRLTDKLQLKEKEESKLDSALKKAQQEVEKLKENMIKLKENDTVELQKAKEQNQRLDEEILALRNRVRSLDSEKKGLGEVIQKMSQEKTEMFEGDFSEEREKKKQLASGFITIQKALKVDSEELQKSKSELACLYSEIQSLPGAPEDRDHFLIAYDLLQRENAELETKILKFSQELEQLNDFTLGGKTATANLITSESAYKDLLLKVPILEVEIQSPKEERKELCPEIGESKLKEIPEESVKEGTFPKEGQKEEDSQQNRDAKDEEEQLAMKPKEVVRLGEEASHVNESLLQCQNSGDSSDDSSIQYLSSGEKIKCEPLEEVQQLRKNLHRLQILFNSAEKELRYEREKNLDLKQHNSLLQEEIIKIKIEQKQAHQKLLDSTKMYASLTAEWKHCQQKIRELELEGLKQAQSLKSQNLLQEKLAQEKSKVASAEEKILDLQQKLEQAHKVCLTDTCILTKKKLEEKIKDAIENEAELRQQYQEEQQKRKLLDHTVNELQRKVRTLQDEDNQLKMTVAQQQEALLNQLENEKKKSNEHIKSNQELSEKLSGLQQEKEALWERCVQFLEQFDEHVRNHSEKHHHKAKLRKIKDHLVHEVEIRNKRIKQLEEEAGLLQQKIETEKAFQAQITVQNDNLIIEKRELLKQVMDQEEIIRNNKQIISSVKSK
;
A
#
# COMPACT_ATOMS: atom_id res chain seq x y z
N MET A 1 45.13 -21.25 20.94
CA MET A 1 46.03 -22.40 20.78
C MET A 1 45.53 -23.25 19.63
N LEU A 2 46.43 -23.71 18.76
CA LEU A 2 46.24 -24.76 17.75
C LEU A 2 45.14 -24.53 16.67
N SER A 3 45.33 -24.83 15.39
CA SER A 3 46.51 -24.82 14.50
C SER A 3 46.01 -25.33 13.14
N GLN A 4 46.13 -24.54 12.07
CA GLN A 4 46.17 -25.12 10.73
C GLN A 4 46.90 -24.19 9.76
N GLU A 5 48.19 -24.49 9.57
CA GLU A 5 48.91 -24.19 8.33
C GLU A 5 48.36 -25.08 7.19
N ASP A 6 48.81 -24.81 5.96
CA ASP A 6 48.56 -25.54 4.70
C ASP A 6 47.45 -25.06 3.76
N LEU A 7 47.59 -23.83 3.25
CA LEU A 7 47.26 -23.51 1.84
C LEU A 7 48.31 -22.60 1.18
N SER A 8 49.57 -23.03 1.22
CA SER A 8 50.56 -22.54 0.25
C SER A 8 50.35 -23.21 -1.12
N LYS A 9 50.45 -22.43 -2.20
CA LYS A 9 50.32 -22.81 -3.62
C LYS A 9 48.87 -22.90 -4.16
N ILE A 10 48.31 -21.75 -4.54
CA ILE A 10 47.90 -21.42 -5.92
C ILE A 10 47.87 -19.89 -5.99
N VAL A 11 48.83 -19.30 -6.72
CA VAL A 11 48.81 -17.86 -7.07
C VAL A 11 48.48 -17.78 -8.55
N PRO A 12 47.36 -17.13 -8.96
CA PRO A 12 47.13 -16.86 -10.36
C PRO A 12 48.20 -15.86 -10.85
N ARG A 13 49.09 -16.31 -11.74
CA ARG A 13 50.06 -15.46 -12.42
C ARG A 13 49.31 -14.47 -13.33
N SER A 14 48.90 -13.32 -12.80
CA SER A 14 48.30 -12.28 -13.61
C SER A 14 49.35 -11.68 -14.56
N SER A 15 48.94 -11.40 -15.79
CA SER A 15 49.77 -10.78 -16.84
C SER A 15 50.38 -9.45 -16.39
N CYS A 16 49.72 -8.73 -15.49
CA CYS A 16 50.19 -7.48 -14.90
C CYS A 16 51.51 -7.65 -14.11
N GLY A 17 51.69 -8.77 -13.40
CA GLY A 17 52.92 -9.05 -12.66
C GLY A 17 54.14 -9.30 -13.54
N GLN A 18 53.95 -9.92 -14.71
CA GLN A 18 55.01 -10.15 -15.69
C GLN A 18 55.44 -8.85 -16.37
N ILE A 19 54.48 -7.99 -16.73
CA ILE A 19 54.75 -6.65 -17.29
C ILE A 19 55.52 -5.78 -16.29
N ALA A 20 55.16 -5.80 -15.01
CA ALA A 20 55.88 -5.07 -13.98
C ALA A 20 57.35 -5.53 -13.85
N TYR A 21 57.61 -6.84 -13.89
CA TYR A 21 58.97 -7.38 -13.81
C TYR A 21 59.82 -6.97 -15.02
N SER A 22 59.29 -7.12 -16.25
CA SER A 22 60.02 -6.73 -17.47
C SER A 22 60.24 -5.22 -17.59
N LEU A 23 59.36 -4.38 -17.04
CA LEU A 23 59.57 -2.92 -16.98
C LEU A 23 60.66 -2.54 -15.96
N VAL A 24 60.74 -3.23 -14.82
CA VAL A 24 61.83 -3.04 -13.85
C VAL A 24 63.16 -3.48 -14.45
N GLU A 25 63.24 -4.64 -15.11
CA GLU A 25 64.45 -5.07 -15.83
C GLU A 25 64.87 -4.09 -16.92
N ARG A 26 63.93 -3.60 -17.75
CA ARG A 26 64.24 -2.57 -18.76
C ARG A 26 64.77 -1.28 -18.15
N ARG A 27 64.21 -0.83 -17.02
CA ARG A 27 64.68 0.36 -16.29
C ARG A 27 66.08 0.16 -15.71
N THR A 28 66.38 -1.05 -15.21
CA THR A 28 67.72 -1.39 -14.68
C THR A 28 68.76 -1.56 -15.80
N LEU A 29 68.36 -1.97 -17.00
CA LEU A 29 69.24 -2.01 -18.18
C LEU A 29 69.49 -0.61 -18.78
N LEU A 30 68.47 0.24 -18.88
CA LEU A 30 68.63 1.65 -19.29
C LEU A 30 69.59 2.40 -18.35
N LYS A 31 69.43 2.23 -17.04
CA LYS A 31 70.32 2.83 -16.03
C LYS A 31 71.75 2.24 -16.03
N LYS A 32 72.00 1.15 -16.76
CA LYS A 32 73.35 0.63 -17.05
C LYS A 32 73.94 1.15 -18.36
N LEU A 33 73.11 1.54 -19.35
CA LEU A 33 73.58 2.21 -20.56
C LEU A 33 73.92 3.70 -20.33
N GLU A 34 73.13 4.41 -19.51
CA GLU A 34 73.42 5.80 -19.11
C GLU A 34 74.72 5.96 -18.29
N LEU A 35 75.36 4.86 -17.89
CA LEU A 35 76.59 4.83 -17.10
C LEU A 35 77.87 4.56 -17.93
N VAL A 36 77.75 4.44 -19.26
CA VAL A 36 78.88 4.12 -20.17
C VAL A 36 79.38 5.31 -20.98
N ASP A 37 78.55 6.32 -21.28
CA ASP A 37 78.95 7.51 -22.03
C ASP A 37 79.04 8.77 -21.15
N SER A 38 80.17 8.93 -20.44
CA SER A 38 80.60 10.22 -19.87
C SER A 38 82.07 10.21 -19.43
N LYS A 39 83.00 10.46 -20.38
CA LYS A 39 84.22 11.26 -20.14
C LYS A 39 85.04 11.51 -21.42
N PRO A 40 84.95 12.71 -22.02
CA PRO A 40 86.03 13.29 -22.79
C PRO A 40 86.90 14.15 -21.86
N GLU A 41 87.88 13.54 -21.20
CA GLU A 41 89.01 14.27 -20.61
C GLU A 41 90.18 14.27 -21.60
N SER A 42 90.43 15.40 -22.25
CA SER A 42 91.78 15.72 -22.68
C SER A 42 92.06 17.21 -22.62
N GLN A 43 93.23 17.53 -22.11
CA GLN A 43 93.64 18.83 -21.60
C GLN A 43 94.57 19.51 -22.62
N ARG A 44 94.70 20.84 -22.53
CA ARG A 44 95.44 21.65 -23.52
C ARG A 44 96.95 21.36 -23.54
N HIS A 45 97.57 21.79 -24.66
CA HIS A 45 99.01 22.03 -24.92
C HIS A 45 99.86 20.82 -25.33
N MET A 46 100.40 20.86 -26.56
CA MET A 46 101.73 21.45 -26.78
C MET A 46 102.04 21.72 -28.27
N ASN A 47 102.85 22.76 -28.52
CA ASN A 47 103.57 22.99 -29.78
C ASN A 47 104.88 22.17 -29.79
N GLY A 48 105.43 21.88 -30.98
CA GLY A 48 106.67 21.12 -31.17
C GLY A 48 106.42 19.91 -32.08
N ASN A 49 106.54 19.98 -33.41
CA ASN A 49 107.64 20.48 -34.25
C ASN A 49 108.93 19.65 -34.10
N LEU A 50 109.66 19.45 -35.21
CA LEU A 50 110.77 18.52 -35.49
C LEU A 50 110.34 17.25 -36.27
N GLN A 51 111.01 16.81 -37.34
CA GLN A 51 111.98 17.48 -38.23
C GLN A 51 112.20 16.65 -39.52
N LYS A 52 112.87 17.24 -40.52
CA LYS A 52 113.40 16.68 -41.78
C LYS A 52 112.38 16.48 -42.91
N GLU A 53 112.67 16.87 -44.16
CA GLU A 53 113.82 17.63 -44.70
C GLU A 53 113.38 18.32 -46.00
N PHE A 54 113.70 19.61 -46.17
CA PHE A 54 113.72 20.25 -47.50
C PHE A 54 115.09 20.00 -48.13
N PRO A 55 115.17 19.92 -49.46
CA PRO A 55 115.79 21.03 -50.17
C PRO A 55 114.96 21.55 -51.35
N GLN A 56 115.07 22.85 -51.61
CA GLN A 56 114.82 23.40 -52.94
C GLN A 56 116.00 23.06 -53.85
N SER A 57 115.73 22.59 -55.06
CA SER A 57 116.64 22.74 -56.20
C SER A 57 115.83 23.29 -57.37
N HIS A 58 116.26 24.45 -57.88
CA HIS A 58 115.66 25.13 -59.01
C HIS A 58 116.04 24.45 -60.34
N GLU A 59 115.29 24.84 -61.38
CA GLU A 59 115.57 24.70 -62.80
C GLU A 59 115.51 23.31 -63.48
N ASP A 60 114.89 23.37 -64.67
CA ASP A 60 115.00 22.51 -65.84
C ASP A 60 114.65 21.02 -65.70
N LEU A 61 113.37 20.73 -66.00
CA LEU A 61 113.05 20.17 -67.32
C LEU A 61 111.57 20.41 -67.67
N LEU A 62 111.34 21.34 -68.60
CA LEU A 62 110.07 21.50 -69.30
C LEU A 62 109.73 20.19 -70.03
N HIS A 63 108.66 19.49 -69.63
CA HIS A 63 107.66 18.87 -70.51
C HIS A 63 106.54 18.21 -69.67
N GLU A 64 105.32 18.17 -70.23
CA GLU A 64 104.10 17.51 -69.67
C GLU A 64 103.29 18.24 -68.57
N ASP A 65 103.46 19.55 -68.41
CA ASP A 65 102.55 20.38 -67.59
C ASP A 65 101.21 20.69 -68.32
N LYS A 66 100.37 19.65 -68.46
CA LYS A 66 98.97 19.74 -68.92
C LYS A 66 98.10 18.54 -68.55
N THR A 67 98.69 17.38 -68.29
CA THR A 67 98.00 16.14 -67.92
C THR A 67 97.87 15.96 -66.41
N SER A 68 98.87 16.38 -65.62
CA SER A 68 98.87 16.23 -64.16
C SER A 68 97.93 17.20 -63.44
N GLN A 69 97.81 18.44 -63.93
CA GLN A 69 96.86 19.42 -63.40
C GLN A 69 95.42 18.92 -63.56
N ASN A 70 95.09 18.33 -64.73
CA ASN A 70 93.76 17.79 -65.04
C ASN A 70 93.37 16.59 -64.14
N CYS A 71 94.34 15.81 -63.65
CA CYS A 71 94.09 14.69 -62.74
C CYS A 71 93.86 15.13 -61.29
N LEU A 72 94.61 16.13 -60.80
CA LEU A 72 94.39 16.72 -59.47
C LEU A 72 93.10 17.53 -59.43
N GLU A 73 92.81 18.31 -60.46
CA GLU A 73 91.59 19.12 -60.61
C GLU A 73 90.33 18.24 -60.58
N LYS A 74 90.29 17.15 -61.36
CA LYS A 74 89.23 16.13 -61.29
C LYS A 74 89.14 15.42 -59.93
N GLY A 75 90.28 15.19 -59.28
CA GLY A 75 90.32 14.64 -57.92
C GLY A 75 89.68 15.58 -56.90
N THR A 76 90.01 16.88 -56.97
CA THR A 76 89.41 17.90 -56.11
C THR A 76 87.93 18.12 -56.40
N GLU A 77 87.50 18.17 -57.67
CA GLU A 77 86.08 18.25 -58.04
C GLU A 77 85.27 17.05 -57.54
N GLN A 78 85.81 15.84 -57.61
CA GLN A 78 85.11 14.66 -57.12
C GLN A 78 85.04 14.62 -55.58
N VAL A 79 85.97 15.26 -54.88
CA VAL A 79 85.94 15.45 -53.42
C VAL A 79 84.98 16.57 -53.03
N THR A 80 84.95 17.72 -53.73
CA THR A 80 83.99 18.80 -53.46
C THR A 80 82.56 18.33 -53.74
N GLN A 81 82.29 17.64 -54.85
CA GLN A 81 80.97 17.04 -55.12
C GLN A 81 80.54 15.95 -54.11
N ARG A 82 81.47 15.32 -53.38
CA ARG A 82 81.15 14.41 -52.27
C ARG A 82 80.87 15.18 -50.98
N LEU A 83 81.64 16.24 -50.71
CA LEU A 83 81.45 17.12 -49.56
C LEU A 83 80.13 17.90 -49.66
N GLU A 84 79.81 18.44 -50.83
CA GLU A 84 78.57 19.16 -51.14
C GLU A 84 77.34 18.26 -50.91
N ARG A 85 77.33 17.04 -51.47
CA ARG A 85 76.29 16.04 -51.19
C ARG A 85 76.20 15.65 -49.72
N ALA A 86 77.33 15.56 -49.01
CA ALA A 86 77.31 15.29 -47.57
C ALA A 86 76.73 16.48 -46.77
N GLN A 87 76.98 17.71 -47.20
CA GLN A 87 76.39 18.93 -46.61
C GLN A 87 74.88 19.02 -46.90
N GLU A 88 74.43 18.69 -48.11
CA GLU A 88 73.02 18.55 -48.46
C GLU A 88 72.31 17.47 -47.63
N GLU A 89 72.95 16.30 -47.44
CA GLU A 89 72.43 15.21 -46.60
C GLU A 89 72.32 15.65 -45.12
N ILE A 90 73.35 16.32 -44.59
CA ILE A 90 73.35 16.89 -43.23
C ILE A 90 72.23 17.94 -43.07
N GLN A 91 72.06 18.85 -44.03
CA GLN A 91 70.98 19.84 -43.98
C GLN A 91 69.61 19.15 -44.01
N ARG A 92 69.41 18.19 -44.90
CA ARG A 92 68.16 17.42 -45.02
C ARG A 92 67.84 16.60 -43.77
N LEU A 93 68.86 16.07 -43.09
CA LEU A 93 68.70 15.39 -41.79
C LEU A 93 68.39 16.39 -40.67
N THR A 94 69.01 17.57 -40.69
CA THR A 94 68.75 18.66 -39.73
C THR A 94 67.30 19.17 -39.84
N ASP A 95 66.82 19.40 -41.06
CA ASP A 95 65.42 19.84 -41.32
C ASP A 95 64.41 18.79 -40.86
N LYS A 96 64.70 17.50 -41.08
CA LYS A 96 63.90 16.38 -40.56
C LYS A 96 63.91 16.31 -39.02
N LEU A 97 65.03 16.64 -38.39
CA LEU A 97 65.15 16.68 -36.93
C LEU A 97 64.30 17.82 -36.35
N GLN A 98 64.40 19.03 -36.92
CA GLN A 98 63.56 20.17 -36.51
C GLN A 98 62.07 19.94 -36.76
N LEU A 99 61.69 19.20 -37.80
CA LEU A 99 60.31 18.79 -38.03
C LEU A 99 59.82 17.84 -36.91
N LYS A 100 60.61 16.84 -36.54
CA LYS A 100 60.29 15.95 -35.42
C LYS A 100 60.21 16.67 -34.08
N GLU A 101 61.13 17.59 -33.79
CA GLU A 101 61.12 18.41 -32.57
C GLU A 101 59.87 19.32 -32.49
N LYS A 102 59.39 19.83 -33.64
CA LYS A 102 58.11 20.54 -33.78
C LYS A 102 56.87 19.62 -33.68
N GLU A 103 57.01 18.32 -33.92
CA GLU A 103 55.95 17.33 -33.69
C GLU A 103 55.91 16.88 -32.22
N GLU A 104 57.08 16.65 -31.62
CA GLU A 104 57.25 16.28 -30.22
C GLU A 104 56.74 17.38 -29.27
N SER A 105 57.11 18.64 -29.51
CA SER A 105 56.55 19.78 -28.76
C SER A 105 55.03 19.97 -28.92
N LYS A 106 54.44 19.58 -30.07
CA LYS A 106 52.96 19.52 -30.22
C LYS A 106 52.37 18.40 -29.39
N LEU A 107 52.98 17.21 -29.40
CA LEU A 107 52.54 16.05 -28.61
C LEU A 107 52.61 16.34 -27.11
N ASP A 108 53.68 16.97 -26.63
CA ASP A 108 53.79 17.43 -25.23
C ASP A 108 52.70 18.45 -24.87
N SER A 109 52.38 19.38 -25.77
CA SER A 109 51.29 20.33 -25.55
C SER A 109 49.91 19.65 -25.45
N ALA A 110 49.70 18.56 -26.20
CA ALA A 110 48.48 17.76 -26.16
C ALA A 110 48.42 16.89 -24.91
N LEU A 111 49.53 16.26 -24.53
CA LEU A 111 49.67 15.47 -23.31
C LEU A 111 49.39 16.32 -22.07
N LYS A 112 49.93 17.54 -22.00
CA LYS A 112 49.69 18.48 -20.90
C LYS A 112 48.23 18.93 -20.80
N LYS A 113 47.53 19.09 -21.92
CA LYS A 113 46.07 19.35 -21.95
C LYS A 113 45.28 18.14 -21.45
N ALA A 114 45.61 16.94 -21.92
CA ALA A 114 44.95 15.71 -21.48
C ALA A 114 45.15 15.46 -19.97
N GLN A 115 46.34 15.75 -19.43
CA GLN A 115 46.61 15.70 -17.99
C GLN A 115 45.72 16.68 -17.20
N GLN A 116 45.56 17.93 -17.67
CA GLN A 116 44.68 18.92 -17.04
C GLN A 116 43.20 18.51 -17.08
N GLU A 117 42.76 17.84 -18.15
CA GLU A 117 41.40 17.32 -18.27
C GLU A 117 41.17 16.14 -17.32
N VAL A 118 42.14 15.22 -17.19
CA VAL A 118 42.10 14.13 -16.22
C VAL A 118 42.02 14.65 -14.78
N GLU A 119 42.77 15.69 -14.40
CA GLU A 119 42.65 16.28 -13.05
C GLU A 119 41.27 16.93 -12.81
N LYS A 120 40.71 17.65 -13.79
CA LYS A 120 39.33 18.18 -13.69
C LYS A 120 38.28 17.06 -13.53
N LEU A 121 38.43 15.95 -14.25
CA LEU A 121 37.55 14.80 -14.13
C LEU A 121 37.69 14.10 -12.77
N LYS A 122 38.90 14.02 -12.20
CA LYS A 122 39.11 13.54 -10.83
C LYS A 122 38.41 14.44 -9.80
N GLU A 123 38.55 15.76 -9.92
CA GLU A 123 37.92 16.71 -9.00
C GLU A 123 36.39 16.63 -9.06
N ASN A 124 35.82 16.52 -10.27
CA ASN A 124 34.38 16.30 -10.45
C ASN A 124 33.91 14.95 -9.88
N MET A 125 34.71 13.88 -10.02
CA MET A 125 34.41 12.57 -9.42
C MET A 125 34.44 12.61 -7.89
N ILE A 126 35.33 13.41 -7.28
CA ILE A 126 35.37 13.60 -5.83
C ILE A 126 34.09 14.33 -5.37
N LYS A 127 33.75 15.45 -5.99
CA LYS A 127 32.53 16.22 -5.66
C LYS A 127 31.25 15.40 -5.83
N LEU A 128 31.18 14.55 -6.87
CA LEU A 128 30.05 13.65 -7.06
C LEU A 128 29.94 12.64 -5.91
N LYS A 129 31.05 12.00 -5.52
CA LYS A 129 31.08 11.06 -4.38
C LYS A 129 30.72 11.73 -3.05
N GLU A 130 31.16 12.97 -2.84
CA GLU A 130 30.78 13.75 -1.66
C GLU A 130 29.27 14.01 -1.64
N ASN A 131 28.69 14.47 -2.75
CA ASN A 131 27.23 14.63 -2.88
C ASN A 131 26.47 13.31 -2.65
N ASP A 132 26.88 12.21 -3.28
CA ASP A 132 26.27 10.88 -3.11
C ASP A 132 26.30 10.43 -1.64
N THR A 133 27.40 10.69 -0.92
CA THR A 133 27.49 10.36 0.52
C THR A 133 26.62 11.25 1.40
N VAL A 134 26.45 12.53 1.05
CA VAL A 134 25.55 13.45 1.76
C VAL A 134 24.08 13.09 1.53
N GLU A 135 23.69 12.75 0.29
CA GLU A 135 22.34 12.29 -0.01
C GLU A 135 22.01 10.97 0.69
N LEU A 136 22.95 10.01 0.68
CA LEU A 136 22.81 8.74 1.40
C LEU A 136 22.70 8.94 2.93
N GLN A 137 23.45 9.89 3.49
CA GLN A 137 23.37 10.24 4.91
C GLN A 137 22.00 10.88 5.26
N LYS A 138 21.53 11.82 4.44
CA LYS A 138 20.21 12.45 4.59
C LYS A 138 19.07 11.44 4.49
N ALA A 139 19.17 10.46 3.59
CA ALA A 139 18.19 9.37 3.47
C ALA A 139 18.18 8.45 4.71
N LYS A 140 19.35 8.16 5.30
CA LYS A 140 19.45 7.41 6.57
C LYS A 140 18.79 8.15 7.73
N GLU A 141 19.05 9.45 7.86
CA GLU A 141 18.44 10.28 8.90
C GLU A 141 16.91 10.40 8.75
N GLN A 142 16.41 10.48 7.51
CA GLN A 142 14.97 10.45 7.24
C GLN A 142 14.35 9.10 7.65
N ASN A 143 14.99 7.99 7.31
CA ASN A 143 14.51 6.65 7.72
C ASN A 143 14.51 6.48 9.24
N GLN A 144 15.55 6.96 9.95
CA GLN A 144 15.60 6.94 11.42
C GLN A 144 14.42 7.70 12.05
N ARG A 145 14.09 8.90 11.53
CA ARG A 145 12.92 9.67 12.00
C ARG A 145 11.60 8.94 11.76
N LEU A 146 11.46 8.26 10.61
CA LEU A 146 10.28 7.46 10.30
C LEU A 146 10.17 6.23 11.23
N ASP A 147 11.29 5.58 11.55
CA ASP A 147 11.31 4.46 12.51
C ASP A 147 10.92 4.93 13.93
N GLU A 148 11.38 6.11 14.37
CA GLU A 148 10.97 6.75 15.62
C GLU A 148 9.47 7.10 15.65
N GLU A 149 8.94 7.66 14.55
CA GLU A 149 7.52 7.98 14.41
C GLU A 149 6.65 6.70 14.42
N ILE A 150 7.07 5.65 13.69
CA ILE A 150 6.41 4.35 13.71
C ILE A 150 6.41 3.75 15.12
N LEU A 151 7.49 3.89 15.88
CA LEU A 151 7.57 3.44 17.27
C LEU A 151 6.61 4.23 18.18
N ALA A 152 6.56 5.56 18.03
CA ALA A 152 5.64 6.42 18.77
C ALA A 152 4.17 6.10 18.46
N LEU A 153 3.82 5.90 17.19
CA LEU A 153 2.49 5.49 16.75
C LEU A 153 2.10 4.11 17.30
N ARG A 154 3.00 3.12 17.27
CA ARG A 154 2.77 1.79 17.88
C ARG A 154 2.52 1.88 19.39
N ASN A 155 3.24 2.76 20.09
CA ASN A 155 3.02 2.99 21.52
C ASN A 155 1.67 3.68 21.79
N ARG A 156 1.27 4.64 20.94
CA ARG A 156 -0.04 5.29 21.04
C ARG A 156 -1.19 4.32 20.78
N VAL A 157 -1.07 3.44 19.78
CA VAL A 157 -2.06 2.36 19.52
C VAL A 157 -2.19 1.44 20.74
N ARG A 158 -1.07 0.96 21.31
CA ARG A 158 -1.08 0.13 22.52
C ARG A 158 -1.76 0.81 23.72
N SER A 159 -1.56 2.12 23.88
CA SER A 159 -2.24 2.94 24.88
C SER A 159 -3.75 3.02 24.63
N LEU A 160 -4.18 3.25 23.39
CA LEU A 160 -5.59 3.31 23.01
C LEU A 160 -6.29 1.94 23.15
N ASP A 161 -5.60 0.84 22.83
CA ASP A 161 -6.13 -0.52 23.05
C ASP A 161 -6.31 -0.82 24.54
N SER A 162 -5.42 -0.31 25.39
CA SER A 162 -5.52 -0.43 26.85
C SER A 162 -6.70 0.38 27.41
N GLU A 163 -6.89 1.61 26.92
CA GLU A 163 -8.03 2.47 27.25
C GLU A 163 -9.36 1.85 26.80
N LYS A 164 -9.41 1.33 25.56
CA LYS A 164 -10.54 0.59 25.00
C LYS A 164 -10.89 -0.66 25.82
N LYS A 165 -9.88 -1.40 26.33
CA LYS A 165 -10.11 -2.54 27.24
C LYS A 165 -10.76 -2.09 28.54
N GLY A 166 -10.25 -1.03 29.16
CA GLY A 166 -10.81 -0.46 30.39
C GLY A 166 -12.26 0.02 30.22
N LEU A 167 -12.57 0.70 29.11
CA LEU A 167 -13.94 1.09 28.76
C LEU A 167 -14.85 -0.13 28.55
N GLY A 168 -14.35 -1.20 27.92
CA GLY A 168 -15.07 -2.47 27.79
C GLY A 168 -15.43 -3.10 29.14
N GLU A 169 -14.49 -3.13 30.08
CA GLU A 169 -14.71 -3.64 31.45
C GLU A 169 -15.75 -2.80 32.22
N VAL A 170 -15.75 -1.48 32.05
CA VAL A 170 -16.75 -0.58 32.64
C VAL A 170 -18.14 -0.79 32.04
N ILE A 171 -18.25 -0.94 30.72
CA ILE A 171 -19.52 -1.25 30.03
C ILE A 171 -20.06 -2.61 30.50
N GLN A 172 -19.19 -3.62 30.65
CA GLN A 172 -19.59 -4.94 31.14
C GLN A 172 -20.16 -4.84 32.57
N LYS A 173 -19.48 -4.13 33.50
CA LYS A 173 -19.98 -3.91 34.86
C LYS A 173 -21.34 -3.21 34.88
N MET A 174 -21.50 -2.11 34.13
CA MET A 174 -22.79 -1.41 34.04
C MET A 174 -23.91 -2.29 33.43
N SER A 175 -23.58 -3.20 32.51
CA SER A 175 -24.57 -4.13 31.95
C SER A 175 -24.99 -5.22 32.95
N GLN A 176 -24.05 -5.70 33.77
CA GLN A 176 -24.33 -6.64 34.85
C GLN A 176 -25.18 -5.98 35.95
N GLU A 177 -24.76 -4.82 36.46
CA GLU A 177 -25.47 -4.05 37.49
C GLU A 177 -26.92 -3.72 37.07
N LYS A 178 -27.13 -3.32 35.81
CA LYS A 178 -28.50 -3.14 35.27
C LYS A 178 -29.32 -4.43 35.27
N THR A 179 -28.70 -5.57 34.96
CA THR A 179 -29.39 -6.87 34.95
C THR A 179 -29.78 -7.27 36.36
N GLU A 180 -28.86 -7.11 37.33
CA GLU A 180 -29.10 -7.38 38.75
C GLU A 180 -30.21 -6.47 39.34
N MET A 181 -30.25 -5.18 38.98
CA MET A 181 -31.37 -4.30 39.38
C MET A 181 -32.71 -4.76 38.81
N PHE A 182 -32.78 -5.09 37.51
CA PHE A 182 -34.03 -5.56 36.91
C PHE A 182 -34.50 -6.89 37.51
N GLU A 183 -33.59 -7.82 37.82
CA GLU A 183 -33.94 -9.06 38.53
C GLU A 183 -34.49 -8.79 39.94
N GLY A 184 -33.94 -7.79 40.65
CA GLY A 184 -34.48 -7.28 41.91
C GLY A 184 -35.92 -6.77 41.78
N ASP A 185 -36.16 -5.81 40.88
CA ASP A 185 -37.48 -5.21 40.62
C ASP A 185 -38.53 -6.27 40.24
N PHE A 186 -38.18 -7.19 39.33
CA PHE A 186 -39.07 -8.28 38.92
C PHE A 186 -39.31 -9.30 40.03
N SER A 187 -38.36 -9.51 40.95
CA SER A 187 -38.54 -10.38 42.10
C SER A 187 -39.51 -9.76 43.11
N GLU A 188 -39.34 -8.48 43.42
CA GLU A 188 -40.22 -7.75 44.34
C GLU A 188 -41.66 -7.65 43.80
N GLU A 189 -41.83 -7.35 42.50
CA GLU A 189 -43.17 -7.34 41.88
C GLU A 189 -43.80 -8.74 41.82
N ARG A 190 -43.00 -9.79 41.61
CA ARG A 190 -43.47 -11.18 41.67
C ARG A 190 -43.97 -11.54 43.07
N GLU A 191 -43.30 -11.08 44.12
CA GLU A 191 -43.72 -11.34 45.50
C GLU A 191 -44.99 -10.55 45.86
N LYS A 192 -45.06 -9.26 45.49
CA LYS A 192 -46.28 -8.44 45.61
C LYS A 192 -47.48 -9.12 44.91
N LYS A 193 -47.28 -9.67 43.71
CA LYS A 193 -48.32 -10.45 42.99
C LYS A 193 -48.74 -11.73 43.71
N LYS A 194 -47.83 -12.46 44.37
CA LYS A 194 -48.21 -13.62 45.20
C LYS A 194 -49.05 -13.20 46.40
N GLN A 195 -48.68 -12.11 47.08
CA GLN A 195 -49.39 -11.59 48.25
C GLN A 195 -50.80 -11.10 47.89
N LEU A 196 -50.98 -10.41 46.76
CA LEU A 196 -52.33 -10.07 46.27
C LEU A 196 -53.15 -11.34 45.94
N ALA A 197 -52.54 -12.36 45.33
CA ALA A 197 -53.24 -13.60 45.01
C ALA A 197 -53.68 -14.39 46.27
N SER A 198 -52.86 -14.45 47.32
CA SER A 198 -53.24 -15.09 48.59
C SER A 198 -54.30 -14.28 49.35
N GLY A 199 -54.21 -12.94 49.32
CA GLY A 199 -55.25 -12.04 49.84
C GLY A 199 -56.60 -12.26 49.14
N PHE A 200 -56.61 -12.30 47.80
CA PHE A 200 -57.81 -12.55 47.01
C PHE A 200 -58.47 -13.91 47.33
N ILE A 201 -57.68 -14.99 47.41
CA ILE A 201 -58.19 -16.32 47.79
C ILE A 201 -58.77 -16.31 49.21
N THR A 202 -58.21 -15.52 50.13
CA THR A 202 -58.71 -15.41 51.50
C THR A 202 -60.04 -14.67 51.55
N ILE A 203 -60.17 -13.55 50.83
CA ILE A 203 -61.42 -12.80 50.70
C ILE A 203 -62.51 -13.66 50.02
N GLN A 204 -62.16 -14.39 48.95
CA GLN A 204 -63.10 -15.29 48.26
C GLN A 204 -63.63 -16.40 49.18
N LYS A 205 -62.81 -16.93 50.10
CA LYS A 205 -63.25 -17.91 51.10
C LYS A 205 -64.16 -17.30 52.15
N ALA A 206 -63.84 -16.09 52.64
CA ALA A 206 -64.68 -15.38 53.62
C ALA A 206 -66.07 -15.09 53.03
N LEU A 207 -66.13 -14.47 51.85
CA LEU A 207 -67.39 -14.20 51.14
C LEU A 207 -68.24 -15.45 50.90
N LYS A 208 -67.60 -16.61 50.68
CA LYS A 208 -68.33 -17.88 50.55
C LYS A 208 -68.97 -18.29 51.88
N VAL A 209 -68.25 -18.22 53.00
CA VAL A 209 -68.80 -18.51 54.34
C VAL A 209 -69.96 -17.56 54.67
N ASP A 210 -69.79 -16.25 54.45
CA ASP A 210 -70.83 -15.25 54.67
C ASP A 210 -72.09 -15.54 53.82
N SER A 211 -71.91 -16.00 52.58
CA SER A 211 -73.02 -16.39 51.70
C SER A 211 -73.76 -17.66 52.18
N GLU A 212 -73.05 -18.61 52.79
CA GLU A 212 -73.64 -19.83 53.37
C GLU A 212 -74.43 -19.50 54.65
N GLU A 213 -73.92 -18.60 55.49
CA GLU A 213 -74.62 -18.09 56.68
C GLU A 213 -75.86 -17.24 56.32
N LEU A 214 -75.79 -16.44 55.25
CA LEU A 214 -76.93 -15.70 54.73
C LEU A 214 -78.05 -16.64 54.22
N GLN A 215 -77.71 -17.73 53.53
CA GLN A 215 -78.71 -18.73 53.11
C GLN A 215 -79.34 -19.46 54.30
N LYS A 216 -78.57 -19.71 55.36
CA LYS A 216 -79.08 -20.30 56.62
C LYS A 216 -80.06 -19.37 57.32
N SER A 217 -79.71 -18.11 57.53
CA SER A 217 -80.60 -17.11 58.16
C SER A 217 -81.85 -16.83 57.31
N LYS A 218 -81.75 -16.81 55.97
CA LYS A 218 -82.90 -16.75 55.06
C LYS A 218 -83.85 -17.95 55.26
N SER A 219 -83.31 -19.14 55.45
CA SER A 219 -84.09 -20.36 55.70
C SER A 219 -84.78 -20.33 57.06
N GLU A 220 -84.09 -19.86 58.11
CA GLU A 220 -84.65 -19.68 59.46
C GLU A 220 -85.77 -18.62 59.46
N LEU A 221 -85.59 -17.50 58.76
CA LEU A 221 -86.61 -16.45 58.61
C LEU A 221 -87.87 -16.95 57.87
N ALA A 222 -87.70 -17.80 56.85
CA ALA A 222 -88.82 -18.41 56.13
C ALA A 222 -89.62 -19.39 57.03
N CYS A 223 -88.94 -20.15 57.89
CA CYS A 223 -89.59 -20.99 58.90
C CYS A 223 -90.41 -20.15 59.89
N LEU A 224 -89.81 -19.11 60.47
CA LEU A 224 -90.48 -18.20 61.41
C LEU A 224 -91.71 -17.51 60.79
N TYR A 225 -91.63 -17.11 59.51
CA TYR A 225 -92.77 -16.57 58.78
C TYR A 225 -93.93 -17.57 58.68
N SER A 226 -93.65 -18.84 58.34
CA SER A 226 -94.67 -19.88 58.26
C SER A 226 -95.31 -20.20 59.62
N GLU A 227 -94.54 -20.05 60.70
CA GLU A 227 -95.02 -20.20 62.08
C GLU A 227 -95.94 -19.03 62.48
N ILE A 228 -95.54 -17.78 62.21
CA ILE A 228 -96.39 -16.59 62.41
C ILE A 228 -97.70 -16.68 61.60
N GLN A 229 -97.63 -17.19 60.36
CA GLN A 229 -98.80 -17.37 59.49
C GLN A 229 -99.80 -18.42 60.01
N SER A 230 -99.37 -19.35 60.87
CA SER A 230 -100.19 -20.44 61.41
C SER A 230 -100.73 -20.23 62.84
N LEU A 231 -100.29 -19.18 63.56
CA LEU A 231 -100.79 -18.84 64.89
C LEU A 231 -102.23 -18.28 64.90
N PRO A 232 -103.18 -18.84 65.68
CA PRO A 232 -104.53 -18.28 65.80
C PRO A 232 -104.57 -17.08 66.76
N GLY A 233 -104.71 -15.87 66.20
CA GLY A 233 -104.75 -14.59 66.94
C GLY A 233 -105.49 -13.50 66.15
N ALA A 234 -105.70 -12.32 66.76
CA ALA A 234 -106.44 -11.21 66.15
C ALA A 234 -105.77 -10.68 64.87
N PRO A 235 -106.54 -10.26 63.85
CA PRO A 235 -106.00 -9.92 62.54
C PRO A 235 -105.12 -8.66 62.53
N GLU A 236 -105.44 -7.65 63.35
CA GLU A 236 -104.75 -6.35 63.30
C GLU A 236 -103.25 -6.43 63.66
N ASP A 237 -102.87 -7.28 64.63
CA ASP A 237 -101.47 -7.48 65.00
C ASP A 237 -100.72 -8.33 63.96
N ARG A 238 -101.42 -9.28 63.31
CA ARG A 238 -100.84 -10.16 62.27
C ARG A 238 -100.43 -9.37 61.03
N ASP A 239 -101.26 -8.42 60.59
CA ASP A 239 -101.02 -7.66 59.37
C ASP A 239 -99.75 -6.79 59.47
N HIS A 240 -99.41 -6.28 60.66
CA HIS A 240 -98.18 -5.51 60.88
C HIS A 240 -96.91 -6.37 60.66
N PHE A 241 -96.90 -7.63 61.11
CA PHE A 241 -95.77 -8.54 60.88
C PHE A 241 -95.66 -8.97 59.41
N LEU A 242 -96.79 -9.18 58.72
CA LEU A 242 -96.81 -9.50 57.29
C LEU A 242 -96.25 -8.33 56.45
N ILE A 243 -96.66 -7.09 56.73
CA ILE A 243 -96.14 -5.89 56.04
C ILE A 243 -94.64 -5.71 56.29
N ALA A 244 -94.16 -5.95 57.51
CA ALA A 244 -92.73 -5.89 57.84
C ALA A 244 -91.93 -6.98 57.11
N TYR A 245 -92.46 -8.19 57.01
CA TYR A 245 -91.84 -9.26 56.24
C TYR A 245 -91.80 -8.95 54.73
N ASP A 246 -92.88 -8.44 54.14
CA ASP A 246 -92.92 -8.07 52.72
C ASP A 246 -91.95 -6.91 52.38
N LEU A 247 -91.68 -6.01 53.34
CA LEU A 247 -90.62 -5.00 53.22
C LEU A 247 -89.23 -5.66 53.23
N LEU A 248 -88.93 -6.50 54.22
CA LEU A 248 -87.66 -7.23 54.32
C LEU A 248 -87.43 -8.17 53.12
N GLN A 249 -88.47 -8.78 52.57
CA GLN A 249 -88.37 -9.64 51.39
C GLN A 249 -88.03 -8.82 50.14
N ARG A 250 -88.53 -7.58 50.04
CA ARG A 250 -88.18 -6.65 48.94
C ARG A 250 -86.75 -6.14 49.05
N GLU A 251 -86.29 -5.80 50.26
CA GLU A 251 -84.89 -5.42 50.52
C GLU A 251 -83.93 -6.59 50.25
N ASN A 252 -84.27 -7.81 50.68
CA ASN A 252 -83.50 -9.01 50.37
C ASN A 252 -83.42 -9.29 48.86
N ALA A 253 -84.52 -9.12 48.11
CA ALA A 253 -84.50 -9.24 46.66
C ALA A 253 -83.57 -8.20 46.01
N GLU A 254 -83.56 -6.96 46.52
CA GLU A 254 -82.62 -5.93 46.03
C GLU A 254 -81.17 -6.30 46.34
N LEU A 255 -80.87 -6.81 47.54
CA LEU A 255 -79.55 -7.30 47.94
C LEU A 255 -79.10 -8.50 47.07
N GLU A 256 -79.98 -9.45 46.77
CA GLU A 256 -79.68 -10.57 45.87
C GLU A 256 -79.30 -10.08 44.46
N THR A 257 -79.98 -9.06 43.91
CA THR A 257 -79.57 -8.49 42.62
C THR A 257 -78.22 -7.75 42.68
N LYS A 258 -77.84 -7.19 43.83
CA LYS A 258 -76.52 -6.56 44.05
C LYS A 258 -75.43 -7.64 44.17
N ILE A 259 -75.67 -8.70 44.92
CA ILE A 259 -74.75 -9.85 45.06
C ILE A 259 -74.54 -10.55 43.70
N LEU A 260 -75.58 -10.72 42.90
CA LEU A 260 -75.47 -11.31 41.56
C LEU A 260 -74.59 -10.46 40.63
N LYS A 261 -74.73 -9.12 40.66
CA LYS A 261 -73.86 -8.20 39.91
C LYS A 261 -72.41 -8.28 40.37
N PHE A 262 -72.15 -8.23 41.68
CA PHE A 262 -70.79 -8.39 42.21
C PHE A 262 -70.17 -9.74 41.87
N SER A 263 -70.96 -10.82 41.86
CA SER A 263 -70.48 -12.15 41.44
C SER A 263 -70.09 -12.17 39.96
N GLN A 264 -70.88 -11.52 39.10
CA GLN A 264 -70.61 -11.38 37.67
C GLN A 264 -69.39 -10.49 37.38
N GLU A 265 -69.14 -9.46 38.21
CA GLU A 265 -67.92 -8.63 38.15
C GLU A 265 -66.68 -9.40 38.62
N LEU A 266 -66.80 -10.24 39.66
CA LEU A 266 -65.72 -11.12 40.12
C LEU A 266 -65.36 -12.20 39.09
N GLU A 267 -66.33 -12.75 38.36
CA GLU A 267 -66.10 -13.73 37.30
C GLU A 267 -65.30 -13.11 36.13
N GLN A 268 -65.69 -11.89 35.69
CA GLN A 268 -64.94 -11.12 34.69
C GLN A 268 -63.51 -10.78 35.13
N LEU A 269 -63.29 -10.51 36.41
CA LEU A 269 -61.95 -10.25 36.95
C LEU A 269 -61.09 -11.53 36.99
N ASN A 270 -61.71 -12.68 37.22
CA ASN A 270 -61.03 -13.97 37.29
C ASN A 270 -60.49 -14.40 35.91
N ASP A 271 -61.26 -14.20 34.85
CA ASP A 271 -60.84 -14.41 33.45
C ASP A 271 -59.58 -13.60 33.09
N PHE A 272 -59.47 -12.37 33.61
CA PHE A 272 -58.28 -11.53 33.47
C PHE A 272 -57.03 -12.16 34.11
N THR A 273 -57.17 -12.90 35.22
CA THR A 273 -56.05 -13.60 35.86
C THR A 273 -55.70 -14.93 35.20
N LEU A 274 -56.68 -15.62 34.59
CA LEU A 274 -56.45 -16.87 33.88
C LEU A 274 -55.79 -16.64 32.51
N GLY A 275 -56.19 -15.58 31.80
CA GLY A 275 -55.59 -15.16 30.52
C GLY A 275 -54.08 -14.86 30.61
N GLY A 276 -53.60 -14.36 31.76
CA GLY A 276 -52.17 -14.16 32.00
C GLY A 276 -51.37 -15.47 32.05
N LYS A 277 -51.97 -16.58 32.50
CA LYS A 277 -51.30 -17.88 32.58
C LYS A 277 -51.16 -18.54 31.20
N THR A 278 -52.17 -18.44 30.34
CA THR A 278 -52.10 -18.91 28.94
C THR A 278 -51.16 -18.05 28.09
N ALA A 279 -51.11 -16.73 28.29
CA ALA A 279 -50.13 -15.87 27.62
C ALA A 279 -48.67 -16.23 27.95
N THR A 280 -48.40 -16.61 29.21
CA THR A 280 -47.04 -17.00 29.65
C THR A 280 -46.57 -18.32 29.01
N ALA A 281 -47.48 -19.28 28.79
CA ALA A 281 -47.16 -20.54 28.09
C ALA A 281 -46.79 -20.34 26.62
N ASN A 282 -47.39 -19.34 25.96
CA ASN A 282 -47.13 -19.00 24.55
C ASN A 282 -45.78 -18.28 24.34
N LEU A 283 -45.25 -17.61 25.37
CA LEU A 283 -43.90 -17.03 25.33
C LEU A 283 -42.82 -18.12 25.41
N ILE A 284 -42.95 -19.09 26.31
CA ILE A 284 -41.95 -20.17 26.49
C ILE A 284 -41.91 -21.11 25.26
N THR A 285 -43.02 -21.30 24.56
CA THR A 285 -43.04 -22.05 23.28
C THR A 285 -42.44 -21.26 22.10
N SER A 286 -42.38 -19.93 22.17
CA SER A 286 -41.72 -19.11 21.14
C SER A 286 -40.19 -19.18 21.19
N GLU A 287 -39.61 -19.50 22.35
CA GLU A 287 -38.16 -19.62 22.53
C GLU A 287 -37.59 -20.93 21.97
N SER A 288 -38.40 -22.00 21.92
CA SER A 288 -38.03 -23.24 21.19
C SER A 288 -38.10 -23.10 19.67
N ALA A 289 -38.94 -22.19 19.14
CA ALA A 289 -39.10 -22.00 17.69
C ALA A 289 -37.87 -21.34 17.03
N TYR A 290 -37.00 -20.68 17.79
CA TYR A 290 -35.82 -19.99 17.27
C TYR A 290 -34.60 -20.90 17.04
N LYS A 291 -34.66 -22.19 17.43
CA LYS A 291 -33.59 -23.17 17.16
C LYS A 291 -33.85 -24.08 15.96
N ASP A 292 -35.10 -24.24 15.52
CA ASP A 292 -35.48 -25.21 14.47
C ASP A 292 -35.60 -24.59 13.06
N LEU A 293 -35.57 -23.25 12.96
CA LEU A 293 -35.59 -22.52 11.68
C LEU A 293 -34.22 -22.36 11.00
N LEU A 294 -33.12 -22.84 11.62
CA LEU A 294 -31.77 -22.71 11.05
C LEU A 294 -31.33 -23.89 10.15
N LEU A 295 -32.20 -24.87 9.88
CA LEU A 295 -31.86 -26.08 9.10
C LEU A 295 -32.74 -26.34 7.86
N LYS A 296 -33.52 -25.35 7.38
CA LYS A 296 -34.21 -25.43 6.08
C LYS A 296 -34.18 -24.11 5.31
N VAL A 297 -33.11 -23.89 4.56
CA VAL A 297 -33.14 -23.03 3.36
C VAL A 297 -33.06 -23.95 2.14
N PRO A 298 -34.08 -24.00 1.28
CA PRO A 298 -33.99 -24.68 -0.01
C PRO A 298 -32.98 -23.96 -0.90
N ILE A 299 -32.11 -24.72 -1.55
CA ILE A 299 -31.32 -24.22 -2.68
C ILE A 299 -32.32 -23.97 -3.82
N LEU A 300 -32.64 -22.70 -4.07
CA LEU A 300 -33.32 -22.28 -5.28
C LEU A 300 -32.28 -21.67 -6.22
N GLU A 301 -31.88 -22.49 -7.19
CA GLU A 301 -31.14 -22.04 -8.35
C GLU A 301 -32.00 -21.02 -9.11
N VAL A 302 -31.47 -19.80 -9.28
CA VAL A 302 -32.04 -18.82 -10.21
C VAL A 302 -31.07 -18.68 -11.36
N GLU A 303 -31.51 -19.16 -12.52
CA GLU A 303 -30.82 -18.99 -13.79
C GLU A 303 -30.63 -17.50 -14.10
N ILE A 304 -29.38 -17.05 -14.26
CA ILE A 304 -29.06 -15.90 -15.09
C ILE A 304 -28.06 -16.35 -16.15
N GLN A 305 -28.46 -16.16 -17.40
CA GLN A 305 -27.84 -16.73 -18.60
C GLN A 305 -26.41 -16.22 -18.79
N SER A 306 -25.46 -17.14 -18.94
CA SER A 306 -24.15 -16.87 -19.54
C SER A 306 -24.21 -17.19 -21.05
N PRO A 307 -23.71 -16.32 -21.93
CA PRO A 307 -23.64 -16.64 -23.35
C PRO A 307 -22.52 -17.67 -23.59
N LYS A 308 -22.91 -18.87 -24.03
CA LYS A 308 -21.99 -19.87 -24.57
C LYS A 308 -21.74 -19.61 -26.05
N GLU A 309 -20.48 -19.37 -26.40
CA GLU A 309 -19.75 -19.85 -27.59
C GLU A 309 -18.42 -19.07 -27.60
N GLU A 310 -17.26 -19.63 -27.93
CA GLU A 310 -17.00 -20.75 -28.84
C GLU A 310 -15.62 -21.40 -28.51
N ARG A 311 -15.37 -22.61 -29.03
CA ARG A 311 -14.05 -23.26 -29.28
C ARG A 311 -13.34 -24.05 -28.16
N LYS A 312 -13.47 -25.36 -28.34
CA LYS A 312 -12.40 -26.37 -28.45
C LYS A 312 -11.60 -26.77 -27.21
N GLU A 313 -11.92 -27.99 -26.79
CA GLU A 313 -10.98 -29.03 -26.37
C GLU A 313 -9.56 -28.86 -26.93
N LEU A 314 -8.57 -29.05 -26.07
CA LEU A 314 -7.59 -30.13 -26.17
C LEU A 314 -6.76 -30.19 -24.88
N CYS A 315 -7.01 -31.20 -24.05
CA CYS A 315 -5.96 -31.69 -23.14
C CYS A 315 -4.87 -32.40 -23.97
N PRO A 316 -3.70 -32.65 -23.36
CA PRO A 316 -3.53 -34.04 -22.97
C PRO A 316 -3.19 -34.25 -21.49
N GLU A 317 -3.61 -35.45 -21.10
CA GLU A 317 -3.43 -36.24 -19.90
C GLU A 317 -1.95 -36.49 -19.49
N ILE A 318 -1.75 -37.28 -18.42
CA ILE A 318 -0.49 -37.67 -17.74
C ILE A 318 -0.13 -36.77 -16.53
N GLY A 319 0.01 -37.29 -15.31
CA GLY A 319 -0.10 -38.69 -14.87
C GLY A 319 -0.03 -38.87 -13.35
N GLU A 320 -0.29 -40.10 -12.89
CA GLU A 320 -0.46 -40.49 -11.49
C GLU A 320 0.84 -40.50 -10.65
N SER A 321 0.78 -40.14 -9.37
CA SER A 321 1.73 -40.65 -8.35
C SER A 321 1.23 -40.56 -6.89
N LYS A 322 0.47 -41.58 -6.47
CA LYS A 322 0.67 -42.44 -5.28
C LYS A 322 1.16 -41.89 -3.91
N LEU A 323 0.48 -42.38 -2.86
CA LEU A 323 0.89 -42.56 -1.44
C LEU A 323 0.82 -41.29 -0.54
N LYS A 324 0.45 -41.35 0.75
CA LYS A 324 0.43 -42.50 1.68
C LYS A 324 -0.55 -42.36 2.87
N GLU A 325 -1.01 -43.52 3.34
CA GLU A 325 -1.68 -43.86 4.62
C GLU A 325 -0.65 -44.10 5.77
N ILE A 326 -0.95 -44.24 7.08
CA ILE A 326 -2.12 -44.16 8.03
C ILE A 326 -1.53 -43.66 9.41
N PRO A 327 -2.13 -43.74 10.63
CA PRO A 327 -3.51 -43.63 11.15
C PRO A 327 -3.62 -42.70 12.42
N GLU A 328 -4.81 -42.64 13.04
CA GLU A 328 -5.03 -42.22 14.44
C GLU A 328 -4.62 -43.30 15.45
N GLU A 329 -4.27 -42.92 16.69
CA GLU A 329 -4.65 -43.69 17.89
C GLU A 329 -4.51 -42.91 19.22
N SER A 330 -5.65 -42.74 19.93
CA SER A 330 -5.85 -42.99 21.39
C SER A 330 -5.11 -42.10 22.44
N VAL A 331 -5.59 -41.85 23.68
CA VAL A 331 -6.20 -42.69 24.74
C VAL A 331 -6.91 -41.80 25.80
N LYS A 332 -8.18 -42.11 26.17
CA LYS A 332 -8.83 -42.18 27.54
C LYS A 332 -8.71 -41.02 28.57
N GLU A 333 -9.53 -40.89 29.63
CA GLU A 333 -10.86 -41.41 30.06
C GLU A 333 -11.20 -40.82 31.47
N GLY A 334 -12.48 -40.58 31.78
CA GLY A 334 -12.98 -40.41 33.16
C GLY A 334 -12.78 -39.04 33.85
N THR A 335 -13.56 -38.63 34.86
CA THR A 335 -14.72 -39.24 35.52
C THR A 335 -15.53 -38.14 36.24
N PHE A 336 -16.87 -38.17 36.18
CA PHE A 336 -17.74 -37.35 37.04
C PHE A 336 -17.77 -37.88 38.48
N PRO A 337 -18.18 -37.07 39.46
CA PRO A 337 -19.31 -37.57 40.25
C PRO A 337 -20.46 -36.56 40.38
N LYS A 338 -21.59 -37.08 40.83
CA LYS A 338 -22.87 -36.42 41.05
C LYS A 338 -23.31 -36.73 42.50
N GLU A 339 -24.31 -35.98 42.97
CA GLU A 339 -25.25 -36.38 44.04
C GLU A 339 -24.86 -36.07 45.52
N GLY A 340 -25.86 -35.60 46.28
CA GLY A 340 -25.76 -35.21 47.70
C GLY A 340 -26.81 -34.13 48.05
N GLN A 341 -27.75 -34.42 48.96
CA GLN A 341 -28.87 -33.55 49.34
C GLN A 341 -28.77 -33.04 50.79
N LYS A 342 -29.40 -31.88 51.07
CA LYS A 342 -29.73 -31.33 52.42
C LYS A 342 -28.49 -30.98 53.26
N GLU A 343 -28.53 -30.09 54.26
CA GLU A 343 -29.60 -29.79 55.23
C GLU A 343 -29.56 -28.30 55.67
N GLU A 344 -30.45 -27.91 56.58
CA GLU A 344 -30.58 -26.54 57.10
C GLU A 344 -29.39 -26.14 58.00
N ASP A 345 -29.08 -24.84 58.08
CA ASP A 345 -28.87 -24.24 59.41
C ASP A 345 -29.14 -22.71 59.43
N SER A 346 -29.50 -22.21 60.61
CA SER A 346 -29.99 -20.83 60.81
C SER A 346 -29.04 -19.96 61.63
N GLN A 347 -28.66 -18.79 61.10
CA GLN A 347 -28.32 -17.62 61.93
C GLN A 347 -28.54 -16.33 61.13
N GLN A 348 -29.55 -15.52 61.48
CA GLN A 348 -29.61 -14.62 62.64
C GLN A 348 -28.87 -13.30 62.38
N ASN A 349 -29.62 -12.29 61.94
CA ASN A 349 -29.45 -10.90 62.35
C ASN A 349 -30.82 -10.21 62.32
N ARG A 350 -31.24 -9.68 63.48
CA ARG A 350 -32.15 -8.53 63.58
C ARG A 350 -31.25 -7.28 63.50
N ASP A 351 -31.70 -6.10 63.06
CA ASP A 351 -32.65 -5.26 63.78
C ASP A 351 -33.17 -4.09 62.91
N ALA A 352 -34.36 -3.64 63.30
CA ALA A 352 -34.99 -2.33 63.10
C ALA A 352 -34.47 -1.34 62.02
N LYS A 353 -35.41 -0.89 61.18
CA LYS A 353 -35.96 0.47 61.36
C LYS A 353 -37.35 0.63 60.75
N ASP A 354 -38.14 1.46 61.43
CA ASP A 354 -39.56 1.68 61.19
C ASP A 354 -39.85 2.71 60.08
N GLU A 355 -41.09 2.67 59.60
CA GLU A 355 -41.93 3.75 59.06
C GLU A 355 -41.27 4.91 58.27
N GLU A 356 -41.67 5.03 57.00
CA GLU A 356 -42.58 6.13 56.64
C GLU A 356 -43.46 5.74 55.43
N GLU A 357 -44.78 5.67 55.63
CA GLU A 357 -45.73 5.63 54.51
C GLU A 357 -45.92 7.03 53.93
N GLN A 358 -45.96 7.17 52.60
CA GLN A 358 -46.81 8.22 52.01
C GLN A 358 -47.32 7.83 50.61
N LEU A 359 -48.65 7.78 50.52
CA LEU A 359 -49.41 7.29 49.37
C LEU A 359 -49.49 8.35 48.25
N ALA A 360 -48.98 8.02 47.07
CA ALA A 360 -49.25 8.78 45.85
C ALA A 360 -50.61 8.37 45.24
N MET A 361 -51.69 9.10 45.59
CA MET A 361 -52.99 8.91 44.97
C MET A 361 -53.11 9.63 43.61
N LYS A 362 -53.71 8.94 42.64
CA LYS A 362 -53.89 9.40 41.25
C LYS A 362 -54.92 10.54 41.14
N PRO A 363 -54.76 11.51 40.22
CA PRO A 363 -55.85 12.38 39.82
C PRO A 363 -56.76 11.67 38.80
N LYS A 364 -58.08 11.81 38.95
CA LYS A 364 -59.04 11.48 37.88
C LYS A 364 -60.14 12.54 37.82
N GLU A 365 -59.86 13.55 37.00
CA GLU A 365 -60.79 14.20 36.06
C GLU A 365 -62.30 14.18 36.38
N VAL A 366 -62.86 15.35 36.71
CA VAL A 366 -64.25 15.69 36.39
C VAL A 366 -64.27 17.04 35.67
N VAL A 367 -64.69 17.00 34.41
CA VAL A 367 -65.04 18.17 33.61
C VAL A 367 -66.56 18.36 33.68
N ARG A 368 -67.05 19.56 34.05
CA ARG A 368 -67.77 20.50 33.15
C ARG A 368 -68.57 21.57 33.93
N LEU A 369 -68.89 22.66 33.22
CA LEU A 369 -69.88 23.72 33.49
C LEU A 369 -69.46 24.78 34.51
N GLY A 370 -69.03 25.92 33.96
CA GLY A 370 -68.84 27.19 34.65
C GLY A 370 -69.17 28.34 33.69
N GLU A 371 -70.47 28.58 33.50
CA GLU A 371 -71.04 29.80 32.91
C GLU A 371 -72.22 30.24 33.80
N GLU A 372 -72.65 31.50 33.67
CA GLU A 372 -73.66 32.19 34.51
C GLU A 372 -73.21 32.65 35.92
N ALA A 373 -72.77 33.91 36.01
CA ALA A 373 -73.25 34.89 37.01
C ALA A 373 -72.55 36.25 36.85
N SER A 374 -72.85 36.99 35.78
CA SER A 374 -72.41 38.38 35.61
C SER A 374 -73.61 39.33 35.44
N HIS A 375 -74.32 39.61 36.53
CA HIS A 375 -75.19 40.79 36.62
C HIS A 375 -75.44 41.21 38.07
N VAL A 376 -75.94 42.45 38.24
CA VAL A 376 -76.21 43.14 39.51
C VAL A 376 -74.97 43.63 40.25
N ASN A 377 -74.33 44.65 39.64
CA ASN A 377 -73.67 45.71 40.38
C ASN A 377 -74.50 47.00 40.20
N GLU A 378 -75.36 47.34 41.16
CA GLU A 378 -75.93 48.70 41.25
C GLU A 378 -76.52 48.99 42.64
N SER A 379 -76.26 50.20 43.16
CA SER A 379 -76.70 50.74 44.48
C SER A 379 -76.06 50.06 45.72
N LEU A 380 -75.53 50.76 46.72
CA LEU A 380 -75.68 52.18 47.11
C LEU A 380 -74.34 52.76 47.64
N LEU A 381 -74.15 54.07 47.45
CA LEU A 381 -72.93 54.81 47.83
C LEU A 381 -72.84 55.12 49.34
N GLN A 382 -71.59 55.29 49.78
CA GLN A 382 -71.10 56.27 50.77
C GLN A 382 -71.87 56.49 52.10
N CYS A 383 -71.16 56.26 53.20
CA CYS A 383 -71.09 57.26 54.28
C CYS A 383 -69.66 57.35 54.82
N GLN A 384 -69.20 58.57 55.05
CA GLN A 384 -67.87 58.88 55.59
C GLN A 384 -67.87 58.68 57.12
N ASN A 385 -66.77 58.17 57.67
CA ASN A 385 -66.52 58.22 59.12
C ASN A 385 -65.41 59.25 59.40
N SER A 386 -65.81 60.43 59.86
CA SER A 386 -64.97 61.45 60.48
C SER A 386 -65.79 62.11 61.58
N GLY A 387 -65.29 62.15 62.81
CA GLY A 387 -66.03 62.70 63.95
C GLY A 387 -65.40 62.30 65.28
N ASP A 388 -64.48 63.14 65.74
CA ASP A 388 -63.85 63.08 67.05
C ASP A 388 -64.54 64.08 68.02
N SER A 389 -64.30 63.93 69.33
CA SER A 389 -64.57 64.91 70.40
C SER A 389 -66.01 65.31 70.76
N SER A 390 -66.33 65.24 72.07
CA SER A 390 -66.62 66.41 72.94
C SER A 390 -67.61 66.10 74.07
N ASP A 391 -67.38 66.68 75.24
CA ASP A 391 -68.18 66.53 76.47
C ASP A 391 -69.45 67.43 76.55
N ASP A 392 -70.31 67.06 77.50
CA ASP A 392 -70.94 67.94 78.52
C ASP A 392 -72.50 68.09 78.55
N SER A 393 -72.99 68.02 79.78
CA SER A 393 -74.19 68.60 80.40
C SER A 393 -75.63 68.13 80.10
N SER A 394 -76.14 67.34 81.06
CA SER A 394 -77.17 67.77 82.03
C SER A 394 -78.52 68.35 81.54
N ILE A 395 -79.60 67.54 81.64
CA ILE A 395 -80.94 68.03 82.02
C ILE A 395 -81.54 67.10 83.10
N GLN A 396 -82.20 67.69 84.09
CA GLN A 396 -82.73 67.05 85.30
C GLN A 396 -84.28 66.96 85.32
N TYR A 397 -84.80 65.85 85.91
CA TYR A 397 -86.10 65.65 86.61
C TYR A 397 -87.43 66.09 85.89
N LEU A 398 -88.52 65.32 85.93
CA LEU A 398 -89.27 64.90 87.13
C LEU A 398 -90.27 63.75 86.89
N SER A 399 -90.39 62.86 87.89
CA SER A 399 -91.61 62.26 88.48
C SER A 399 -92.82 61.85 87.61
N SER A 400 -93.15 60.55 87.63
CA SER A 400 -94.27 60.01 88.45
C SER A 400 -94.38 58.49 88.25
N GLY A 401 -94.88 57.76 89.25
CA GLY A 401 -94.84 56.31 89.26
C GLY A 401 -96.02 55.64 88.56
N GLU A 402 -95.75 54.53 87.87
CA GLU A 402 -96.73 53.47 87.64
C GLU A 402 -96.02 52.12 87.47
N LYS A 403 -96.61 51.03 88.00
CA LYS A 403 -96.04 49.68 87.90
C LYS A 403 -96.31 49.11 86.50
N ILE A 404 -95.47 49.47 85.53
CA ILE A 404 -95.49 48.90 84.18
C ILE A 404 -94.35 47.89 84.06
N LYS A 405 -94.67 46.70 83.53
CA LYS A 405 -93.80 45.51 83.50
C LYS A 405 -92.46 45.79 82.79
N CYS A 406 -91.35 45.39 83.41
CA CYS A 406 -90.00 45.60 82.86
C CYS A 406 -89.59 44.65 81.71
N GLU A 407 -90.48 43.78 81.21
CA GLU A 407 -90.14 42.82 80.14
C GLU A 407 -89.71 43.48 78.81
N PRO A 408 -90.45 44.47 78.23
CA PRO A 408 -90.12 44.96 76.88
C PRO A 408 -88.81 45.77 76.81
N LEU A 409 -88.42 46.45 77.89
CA LEU A 409 -87.19 47.27 77.90
C LEU A 409 -85.94 46.39 78.02
N GLU A 410 -86.00 45.33 78.82
CA GLU A 410 -84.93 44.35 78.97
C GLU A 410 -84.76 43.53 77.68
N GLU A 411 -85.86 43.13 77.03
CA GLU A 411 -85.84 42.51 75.70
C GLU A 411 -85.17 43.42 74.65
N VAL A 412 -85.53 44.70 74.56
CA VAL A 412 -84.90 45.64 73.61
C VAL A 412 -83.41 45.84 73.90
N GLN A 413 -82.99 45.87 75.17
CA GLN A 413 -81.57 45.92 75.52
C GLN A 413 -80.85 44.60 75.15
N GLN A 414 -81.48 43.45 75.35
CA GLN A 414 -80.92 42.16 74.98
C GLN A 414 -80.83 41.98 73.46
N LEU A 415 -81.83 42.44 72.70
CA LEU A 415 -81.79 42.47 71.23
C LEU A 415 -80.66 43.37 70.71
N ARG A 416 -80.42 44.53 71.32
CA ARG A 416 -79.26 45.38 70.98
C ARG A 416 -77.92 44.69 71.25
N LYS A 417 -77.77 44.00 72.39
CA LYS A 417 -76.58 43.20 72.72
C LYS A 417 -76.39 42.04 71.73
N ASN A 418 -77.47 41.34 71.38
CA ASN A 418 -77.46 40.25 70.41
C ASN A 418 -77.08 40.74 69.00
N LEU A 419 -77.63 41.89 68.56
CA LEU A 419 -77.29 42.51 67.28
C LEU A 419 -75.81 42.90 67.22
N HIS A 420 -75.28 43.51 68.27
CA HIS A 420 -73.85 43.86 68.34
C HIS A 420 -72.96 42.60 68.33
N ARG A 421 -73.34 41.54 69.05
CA ARG A 421 -72.63 40.25 69.01
C ARG A 421 -72.65 39.62 67.62
N LEU A 422 -73.80 39.65 66.93
CA LEU A 422 -73.92 39.20 65.54
C LEU A 422 -73.05 40.04 64.61
N GLN A 423 -73.01 41.37 64.77
CA GLN A 423 -72.18 42.25 63.95
C GLN A 423 -70.68 41.96 64.13
N ILE A 424 -70.22 41.67 65.35
CA ILE A 424 -68.84 41.22 65.61
C ILE A 424 -68.57 39.87 64.91
N LEU A 425 -69.49 38.91 65.00
CA LEU A 425 -69.35 37.60 64.34
C LEU A 425 -69.35 37.73 62.81
N PHE A 426 -70.20 38.58 62.23
CA PHE A 426 -70.19 38.87 60.78
C PHE A 426 -68.88 39.53 60.35
N ASN A 427 -68.38 40.53 61.09
CA ASN A 427 -67.09 41.16 60.81
C ASN A 427 -65.92 40.16 60.93
N SER A 428 -66.00 39.18 61.83
CA SER A 428 -65.01 38.11 61.96
C SER A 428 -65.09 37.12 60.80
N ALA A 429 -66.29 36.68 60.44
CA ALA A 429 -66.52 35.79 59.30
C ALA A 429 -66.12 36.44 57.97
N GLU A 430 -66.35 37.75 57.80
CA GLU A 430 -65.93 38.49 56.60
C GLU A 430 -64.40 38.58 56.50
N LYS A 431 -63.69 38.79 57.61
CA LYS A 431 -62.22 38.76 57.65
C LYS A 431 -61.67 37.39 57.28
N GLU A 432 -62.25 36.31 57.81
CA GLU A 432 -61.86 34.94 57.47
C GLU A 432 -62.10 34.64 55.98
N LEU A 433 -63.25 35.06 55.45
CA LEU A 433 -63.61 34.89 54.04
C LEU A 433 -62.70 35.73 53.12
N ARG A 434 -62.21 36.90 53.57
CA ARG A 434 -61.18 37.68 52.87
C ARG A 434 -59.82 36.96 52.88
N TYR A 435 -59.40 36.42 54.03
CA TYR A 435 -58.15 35.66 54.15
C TYR A 435 -58.13 34.42 53.24
N GLU A 436 -59.20 33.60 53.25
CA GLU A 436 -59.28 32.43 52.36
C GLU A 436 -59.38 32.82 50.86
N ARG A 437 -59.96 33.98 50.52
CA ARG A 437 -59.94 34.50 49.14
C ARG A 437 -58.53 34.92 48.71
N GLU A 438 -57.76 35.57 49.59
CA GLU A 438 -56.37 35.98 49.34
C GLU A 438 -55.47 34.75 49.16
N LYS A 439 -55.54 33.80 50.10
CA LYS A 439 -54.88 32.48 50.00
C LYS A 439 -55.27 31.70 48.74
N ASN A 440 -56.53 31.77 48.28
CA ASN A 440 -56.94 31.15 47.02
C ASN A 440 -56.34 31.85 45.79
N LEU A 441 -56.12 33.16 45.85
CA LEU A 441 -55.43 33.92 44.80
C LEU A 441 -53.95 33.54 44.73
N ASP A 442 -53.27 33.41 45.87
CA ASP A 442 -51.87 32.97 45.94
C ASP A 442 -51.71 31.54 45.39
N LEU A 443 -52.60 30.62 45.77
CA LEU A 443 -52.63 29.27 45.21
C LEU A 443 -52.87 29.26 43.69
N LYS A 444 -53.67 30.19 43.15
CA LYS A 444 -53.84 30.35 41.70
C LYS A 444 -52.57 30.87 41.03
N GLN A 445 -51.87 31.83 41.64
CA GLN A 445 -50.58 32.31 41.13
C GLN A 445 -49.53 31.19 41.12
N HIS A 446 -49.39 30.41 42.19
CA HIS A 446 -48.48 29.27 42.25
C HIS A 446 -48.84 28.19 41.21
N ASN A 447 -50.12 27.89 41.02
CA ASN A 447 -50.55 26.95 39.97
C ASN A 447 -50.21 27.47 38.56
N SER A 448 -50.33 28.77 38.29
CA SER A 448 -49.91 29.35 37.00
C SER A 448 -48.40 29.21 36.76
N LEU A 449 -47.58 29.56 37.76
CA LEU A 449 -46.12 29.40 37.69
C LEU A 449 -45.71 27.92 37.49
N LEU A 450 -46.41 26.99 38.13
CA LEU A 450 -46.19 25.56 37.93
C LEU A 450 -46.51 25.11 36.49
N GLN A 451 -47.56 25.64 35.87
CA GLN A 451 -47.87 25.37 34.46
C GLN A 451 -46.79 25.95 33.52
N GLU A 452 -46.26 27.14 33.81
CA GLU A 452 -45.16 27.73 33.04
C GLU A 452 -43.89 26.88 33.11
N GLU A 453 -43.49 26.41 34.30
CA GLU A 453 -42.35 25.49 34.45
C GLU A 453 -42.60 24.12 33.80
N ILE A 454 -43.83 23.58 33.86
CA ILE A 454 -44.21 22.35 33.12
C ILE A 454 -44.02 22.54 31.60
N ILE A 455 -44.43 23.69 31.05
CA ILE A 455 -44.26 24.00 29.62
C ILE A 455 -42.76 24.13 29.26
N LYS A 456 -41.99 24.82 30.10
CA LYS A 456 -40.53 25.00 29.94
C LYS A 456 -39.79 23.66 29.96
N ILE A 457 -40.00 22.83 30.98
CA ILE A 457 -39.43 21.47 31.08
C ILE A 457 -39.82 20.62 29.85
N LYS A 458 -41.06 20.74 29.35
CA LYS A 458 -41.51 20.01 28.15
C LYS A 458 -40.83 20.49 26.86
N ILE A 459 -40.43 21.76 26.77
CA ILE A 459 -39.62 22.29 25.65
C ILE A 459 -38.18 21.79 25.77
N GLU A 460 -37.57 21.88 26.96
CA GLU A 460 -36.21 21.37 27.22
C GLU A 460 -36.10 19.86 26.94
N GLN A 461 -37.09 19.08 27.37
CA GLN A 461 -37.21 17.64 27.08
C GLN A 461 -37.23 17.37 25.57
N LYS A 462 -38.06 18.10 24.81
CA LYS A 462 -38.10 17.97 23.33
C LYS A 462 -36.77 18.34 22.68
N GLN A 463 -36.11 19.40 23.15
CA GLN A 463 -34.81 19.81 22.64
C GLN A 463 -33.72 18.76 22.94
N ALA A 464 -33.75 18.15 24.12
CA ALA A 464 -32.85 17.05 24.48
C ALA A 464 -33.08 15.80 23.61
N HIS A 465 -34.35 15.44 23.35
CA HIS A 465 -34.69 14.32 22.44
C HIS A 465 -34.21 14.58 21.01
N GLN A 466 -34.35 15.82 20.49
CA GLN A 466 -33.85 16.18 19.17
C GLN A 466 -32.32 16.08 19.09
N LYS A 467 -31.60 16.60 20.10
CA LYS A 467 -30.13 16.47 20.20
C LYS A 467 -29.68 15.00 20.22
N LEU A 468 -30.39 14.15 20.96
CA LEU A 468 -30.11 12.70 21.02
C LEU A 468 -30.35 12.03 19.66
N LEU A 469 -31.43 12.38 18.97
CA LEU A 469 -31.75 11.84 17.64
C LEU A 469 -30.69 12.24 16.60
N ASP A 470 -30.26 13.50 16.58
CA ASP A 470 -29.26 13.97 15.62
C ASP A 470 -27.85 13.44 15.95
N SER A 471 -27.51 13.28 17.23
CA SER A 471 -26.32 12.54 17.67
C SER A 471 -26.36 11.07 17.22
N THR A 472 -27.52 10.40 17.34
CA THR A 472 -27.70 9.02 16.87
C THR A 472 -27.50 8.90 15.35
N LYS A 473 -28.04 9.84 14.55
CA LYS A 473 -27.78 9.90 13.10
C LYS A 473 -26.30 10.10 12.79
N MET A 474 -25.62 10.98 13.52
CA MET A 474 -24.18 11.22 13.37
C MET A 474 -23.37 9.93 13.64
N TYR A 475 -23.67 9.21 14.73
CA TYR A 475 -23.03 7.92 15.02
C TYR A 475 -23.32 6.86 13.97
N ALA A 476 -24.53 6.81 13.42
CA ALA A 476 -24.87 5.89 12.32
C ALA A 476 -24.05 6.19 11.05
N SER A 477 -23.93 7.47 10.67
CA SER A 477 -23.10 7.91 9.53
C SER A 477 -21.62 7.58 9.74
N LEU A 478 -21.06 7.94 10.91
CA LEU A 478 -19.66 7.64 11.26
C LEU A 478 -19.38 6.14 11.28
N THR A 479 -20.35 5.33 11.71
CA THR A 479 -20.25 3.85 11.67
C THR A 479 -20.24 3.33 10.22
N ALA A 480 -21.01 3.94 9.31
CA ALA A 480 -20.99 3.59 7.90
C ALA A 480 -19.65 3.97 7.23
N GLU A 481 -19.12 5.16 7.51
CA GLU A 481 -17.80 5.60 7.06
C GLU A 481 -16.69 4.69 7.59
N TRP A 482 -16.72 4.33 8.88
CA TRP A 482 -15.76 3.39 9.46
C TRP A 482 -15.81 2.01 8.78
N LYS A 483 -17.01 1.48 8.50
CA LYS A 483 -17.17 0.22 7.75
C LYS A 483 -16.62 0.32 6.32
N HIS A 484 -16.86 1.45 5.63
CA HIS A 484 -16.32 1.71 4.30
C HIS A 484 -14.78 1.77 4.31
N CYS A 485 -14.19 2.50 5.25
CA CYS A 485 -12.74 2.54 5.44
C CYS A 485 -12.16 1.17 5.76
N GLN A 486 -12.83 0.38 6.62
CA GLN A 486 -12.42 -1.00 6.93
C GLN A 486 -12.48 -1.91 5.69
N GLN A 487 -13.50 -1.78 4.84
CA GLN A 487 -13.55 -2.49 3.56
C GLN A 487 -12.41 -2.06 2.64
N LYS A 488 -12.13 -0.75 2.54
CA LYS A 488 -11.05 -0.22 1.70
C LYS A 488 -9.68 -0.75 2.11
N ILE A 489 -9.42 -0.91 3.41
CA ILE A 489 -8.20 -1.55 3.92
C ILE A 489 -8.10 -3.00 3.42
N ARG A 490 -9.16 -3.82 3.55
CA ARG A 490 -9.17 -5.21 3.05
C ARG A 490 -8.93 -5.30 1.54
N GLU A 491 -9.49 -4.37 0.76
CA GLU A 491 -9.24 -4.30 -0.69
C GLU A 491 -7.77 -4.01 -1.01
N LEU A 492 -7.14 -3.08 -0.27
CA LEU A 492 -5.72 -2.74 -0.44
C LEU A 492 -4.80 -3.87 0.02
N GLU A 493 -5.15 -4.60 1.09
CA GLU A 493 -4.44 -5.80 1.54
C GLU A 493 -4.47 -6.91 0.48
N LEU A 494 -5.64 -7.17 -0.11
CA LEU A 494 -5.79 -8.14 -1.21
C LEU A 494 -4.99 -7.73 -2.45
N GLU A 495 -4.98 -6.45 -2.79
CA GLU A 495 -4.19 -5.95 -3.92
C GLU A 495 -2.67 -6.03 -3.64
N GLY A 496 -2.23 -5.73 -2.42
CA GLY A 496 -0.85 -5.95 -1.98
C GLY A 496 -0.42 -7.42 -2.07
N LEU A 497 -1.30 -8.36 -1.73
CA LEU A 497 -1.03 -9.80 -1.89
C LEU A 497 -0.88 -10.20 -3.37
N LYS A 498 -1.75 -9.70 -4.27
CA LYS A 498 -1.61 -9.93 -5.72
C LYS A 498 -0.30 -9.36 -6.27
N GLN A 499 0.06 -8.14 -5.87
CA GLN A 499 1.32 -7.51 -6.27
C GLN A 499 2.52 -8.31 -5.77
N ALA A 500 2.51 -8.78 -4.53
CA ALA A 500 3.54 -9.65 -3.99
C ALA A 500 3.65 -11.00 -4.74
N GLN A 501 2.53 -11.60 -5.16
CA GLN A 501 2.53 -12.81 -5.98
C GLN A 501 3.08 -12.57 -7.39
N SER A 502 2.68 -11.45 -8.02
CA SER A 502 3.21 -11.02 -9.31
C SER A 502 4.73 -10.82 -9.24
N LEU A 503 5.21 -10.10 -8.23
CA LEU A 503 6.63 -9.79 -8.04
C LEU A 503 7.46 -11.06 -7.75
N LYS A 504 6.90 -12.04 -7.01
CA LYS A 504 7.51 -13.38 -6.88
C LYS A 504 7.66 -14.09 -8.23
N SER A 505 6.64 -14.04 -9.08
CA SER A 505 6.69 -14.65 -10.42
C SER A 505 7.69 -13.95 -11.34
N GLN A 506 7.76 -12.62 -11.27
CA GLN A 506 8.74 -11.80 -12.00
C GLN A 506 10.18 -12.13 -11.57
N ASN A 507 10.44 -12.23 -10.27
CA ASN A 507 11.75 -12.61 -9.75
C ASN A 507 12.17 -14.01 -10.21
N LEU A 508 11.26 -14.99 -10.20
CA LEU A 508 11.54 -16.35 -10.70
C LEU A 508 11.88 -16.35 -12.20
N LEU A 509 11.21 -15.52 -13.01
CA LEU A 509 11.52 -15.36 -14.43
C LEU A 509 12.87 -14.65 -14.64
N GLN A 510 13.19 -13.65 -13.81
CA GLN A 510 14.47 -12.94 -13.85
C GLN A 510 15.65 -13.85 -13.43
N GLU A 511 15.45 -14.72 -12.45
CA GLU A 511 16.40 -15.75 -12.04
C GLU A 511 16.64 -16.78 -13.16
N LYS A 512 15.58 -17.31 -13.78
CA LYS A 512 15.69 -18.18 -14.96
C LYS A 512 16.42 -17.50 -16.11
N LEU A 513 16.13 -16.23 -16.38
CA LEU A 513 16.83 -15.45 -17.41
C LEU A 513 18.32 -15.26 -17.08
N ALA A 514 18.67 -15.04 -15.81
CA ALA A 514 20.07 -14.97 -15.38
C ALA A 514 20.78 -16.33 -15.52
N GLN A 515 20.09 -17.43 -15.21
CA GLN A 515 20.60 -18.79 -15.39
C GLN A 515 20.86 -19.10 -16.87
N GLU A 516 19.94 -18.78 -17.77
CA GLU A 516 20.14 -18.97 -19.22
C GLU A 516 21.27 -18.07 -19.76
N LYS A 517 21.38 -16.81 -19.30
CA LYS A 517 22.53 -15.95 -19.65
C LYS A 517 23.86 -16.56 -19.23
N SER A 518 23.94 -17.19 -18.05
CA SER A 518 25.14 -17.88 -17.59
C SER A 518 25.46 -19.12 -18.45
N LYS A 519 24.45 -19.90 -18.85
CA LYS A 519 24.62 -21.03 -19.77
C LYS A 519 25.10 -20.58 -21.15
N VAL A 520 24.53 -19.50 -21.69
CA VAL A 520 24.94 -18.91 -22.97
C VAL A 520 26.39 -18.44 -22.91
N ALA A 521 26.80 -17.71 -21.87
CA ALA A 521 28.19 -17.29 -21.70
C ALA A 521 29.17 -18.48 -21.64
N SER A 522 28.80 -19.57 -20.95
CA SER A 522 29.61 -20.80 -20.95
C SER A 522 29.64 -21.52 -22.31
N ALA A 523 28.59 -21.41 -23.11
CA ALA A 523 28.56 -21.93 -24.48
C ALA A 523 29.42 -21.06 -25.42
N GLU A 524 29.37 -19.74 -25.29
CA GLU A 524 30.22 -18.79 -26.02
C GLU A 524 31.71 -19.01 -25.73
N GLU A 525 32.09 -19.23 -24.47
CA GLU A 525 33.46 -19.59 -24.08
C GLU A 525 33.93 -20.89 -24.74
N LYS A 526 33.07 -21.93 -24.78
CA LYS A 526 33.37 -23.19 -25.48
C LYS A 526 33.47 -23.01 -26.99
N ILE A 527 32.64 -22.16 -27.59
CA ILE A 527 32.71 -21.84 -29.02
C ILE A 527 34.03 -21.13 -29.34
N LEU A 528 34.47 -20.19 -28.51
CA LEU A 528 35.76 -19.51 -28.66
C LEU A 528 36.96 -20.47 -28.53
N ASP A 529 36.95 -21.37 -27.54
CA ASP A 529 37.98 -22.41 -27.40
C ASP A 529 38.01 -23.37 -28.61
N LEU A 530 36.85 -23.79 -29.11
CA LEU A 530 36.75 -24.62 -30.32
C LEU A 530 37.21 -23.88 -31.58
N GLN A 531 36.87 -22.60 -31.74
CA GLN A 531 37.35 -21.75 -32.84
C GLN A 531 38.87 -21.58 -32.78
N GLN A 532 39.43 -21.34 -31.59
CA GLN A 532 40.88 -21.23 -31.39
C GLN A 532 41.60 -22.54 -31.73
N LYS A 533 41.06 -23.70 -31.29
CA LYS A 533 41.59 -25.03 -31.62
C LYS A 533 41.51 -25.33 -33.12
N LEU A 534 40.41 -24.98 -33.78
CA LEU A 534 40.26 -25.13 -35.23
C LEU A 534 41.28 -24.27 -35.99
N GLU A 535 41.48 -23.01 -35.59
CA GLU A 535 42.45 -22.12 -36.23
C GLU A 535 43.90 -22.58 -36.02
N GLN A 536 44.22 -23.12 -34.83
CA GLN A 536 45.51 -23.77 -34.57
C GLN A 536 45.70 -25.01 -35.46
N ALA A 537 44.70 -25.88 -35.56
CA ALA A 537 44.74 -27.07 -36.43
C ALA A 537 44.90 -26.71 -37.92
N HIS A 538 44.19 -25.67 -38.40
CA HIS A 538 44.36 -25.15 -39.75
C HIS A 538 45.78 -24.61 -40.00
N LYS A 539 46.35 -23.85 -39.05
CA LYS A 539 47.73 -23.35 -39.16
C LYS A 539 48.74 -24.50 -39.25
N VAL A 540 48.61 -25.53 -38.41
CA VAL A 540 49.47 -26.72 -38.44
C VAL A 540 49.34 -27.48 -39.77
N CYS A 541 48.11 -27.74 -40.23
CA CYS A 541 47.86 -28.44 -41.50
C CYS A 541 48.43 -27.70 -42.72
N LEU A 542 48.33 -26.37 -42.75
CA LEU A 542 48.95 -25.54 -43.79
C LEU A 542 50.47 -25.59 -43.74
N THR A 543 51.09 -25.55 -42.55
CA THR A 543 52.55 -25.70 -42.42
C THR A 543 53.03 -27.10 -42.83
N ASP A 544 52.32 -28.16 -42.46
CA ASP A 544 52.67 -29.54 -42.84
C ASP A 544 52.56 -29.74 -44.35
N THR A 545 51.51 -29.20 -44.98
CA THR A 545 51.33 -29.21 -46.44
C THR A 545 52.45 -28.45 -47.15
N CYS A 546 52.86 -27.30 -46.61
CA CYS A 546 54.01 -26.52 -47.11
C CYS A 546 55.34 -27.29 -46.96
N ILE A 547 55.58 -27.95 -45.84
CA ILE A 547 56.77 -28.78 -45.61
C ILE A 547 56.79 -29.98 -46.57
N LEU A 548 55.66 -30.66 -46.77
CA LEU A 548 55.56 -31.81 -47.67
C LEU A 548 55.81 -31.43 -49.14
N THR A 549 55.21 -30.32 -49.59
CA THR A 549 55.41 -29.80 -50.95
C THR A 549 56.83 -29.31 -51.17
N LYS A 550 57.44 -28.63 -50.18
CA LYS A 550 58.86 -28.26 -50.22
C LYS A 550 59.77 -29.50 -50.34
N LYS A 551 59.60 -30.52 -49.50
CA LYS A 551 60.38 -31.77 -49.58
C LYS A 551 60.25 -32.44 -50.96
N LYS A 552 59.05 -32.49 -51.52
CA LYS A 552 58.80 -33.04 -52.87
C LYS A 552 59.47 -32.23 -53.98
N LEU A 553 59.69 -30.93 -53.79
CA LEU A 553 60.47 -30.10 -54.73
C LEU A 553 61.98 -30.30 -54.54
N GLU A 554 62.46 -30.41 -53.29
CA GLU A 554 63.86 -30.72 -52.98
C GLU A 554 64.28 -32.09 -53.56
N GLU A 555 63.42 -33.10 -53.45
CA GLU A 555 63.60 -34.43 -54.04
C GLU A 555 63.66 -34.35 -55.58
N LYS A 556 62.71 -33.67 -56.23
CA LYS A 556 62.76 -33.42 -57.69
C LYS A 556 64.00 -32.67 -58.16
N ILE A 557 64.50 -31.72 -57.37
CA ILE A 557 65.75 -30.99 -57.67
C ILE A 557 66.94 -31.96 -57.57
N LYS A 558 66.96 -32.82 -56.56
CA LYS A 558 68.00 -33.85 -56.42
C LYS A 558 67.98 -34.82 -57.60
N ASP A 559 66.81 -35.34 -57.98
CA ASP A 559 66.64 -36.22 -59.14
C ASP A 559 67.11 -35.52 -60.41
N ALA A 560 66.77 -34.24 -60.61
CA ALA A 560 67.20 -33.46 -61.78
C ALA A 560 68.73 -33.28 -61.83
N ILE A 561 69.39 -33.07 -60.68
CA ILE A 561 70.86 -32.98 -60.57
C ILE A 561 71.51 -34.35 -60.89
N GLU A 562 70.92 -35.44 -60.42
CA GLU A 562 71.40 -36.81 -60.69
C GLU A 562 71.29 -37.14 -62.18
N ASN A 563 70.13 -36.87 -62.80
CA ASN A 563 69.93 -36.98 -64.26
C ASN A 563 70.89 -36.06 -65.07
N GLU A 564 71.17 -34.85 -64.60
CA GLU A 564 72.14 -33.96 -65.26
C GLU A 564 73.57 -34.53 -65.18
N ALA A 565 73.95 -35.13 -64.04
CA ALA A 565 75.24 -35.79 -63.86
C ALA A 565 75.38 -37.02 -64.78
N GLU A 566 74.34 -37.85 -64.89
CA GLU A 566 74.30 -38.98 -65.84
C GLU A 566 74.42 -38.50 -67.29
N LEU A 567 73.69 -37.46 -67.69
CA LEU A 567 73.76 -36.92 -69.05
C LEU A 567 75.14 -36.30 -69.35
N ARG A 568 75.77 -35.63 -68.37
CA ARG A 568 77.15 -35.15 -68.48
C ARG A 568 78.14 -36.31 -68.65
N GLN A 569 77.95 -37.43 -67.95
CA GLN A 569 78.76 -38.63 -68.13
C GLN A 569 78.57 -39.21 -69.55
N GLN A 570 77.33 -39.42 -69.99
CA GLN A 570 77.03 -39.92 -71.35
C GLN A 570 77.64 -39.01 -72.43
N TYR A 571 77.60 -37.69 -72.26
CA TYR A 571 78.24 -36.74 -73.15
C TYR A 571 79.78 -36.88 -73.17
N GLN A 572 80.42 -37.10 -72.02
CA GLN A 572 81.86 -37.37 -71.97
C GLN A 572 82.22 -38.70 -72.65
N GLU A 573 81.45 -39.76 -72.43
CA GLU A 573 81.62 -41.06 -73.10
C GLU A 573 81.47 -40.91 -74.62
N GLU A 574 80.46 -40.18 -75.08
CA GLU A 574 80.21 -39.92 -76.50
C GLU A 574 81.34 -39.07 -77.13
N GLN A 575 81.93 -38.13 -76.38
CA GLN A 575 83.13 -37.41 -76.80
C GLN A 575 84.36 -38.34 -76.95
N GLN A 576 84.51 -39.36 -76.11
CA GLN A 576 85.57 -40.36 -76.30
C GLN A 576 85.29 -41.27 -77.52
N LYS A 577 84.03 -41.70 -77.72
CA LYS A 577 83.64 -42.47 -78.91
C LYS A 577 83.88 -41.68 -80.20
N ARG A 578 83.57 -40.37 -80.22
CA ARG A 578 83.85 -39.51 -81.37
C ARG A 578 85.33 -39.45 -81.71
N LYS A 579 86.24 -39.35 -80.73
CA LYS A 579 87.69 -39.40 -80.97
C LYS A 579 88.15 -40.73 -81.58
N LEU A 580 87.60 -41.85 -81.10
CA LEU A 580 87.88 -43.19 -81.65
C LEU A 580 87.34 -43.35 -83.08
N LEU A 581 86.14 -42.83 -83.34
CA LEU A 581 85.53 -42.84 -84.67
C LEU A 581 86.34 -41.96 -85.64
N ASP A 582 86.77 -40.77 -85.21
CA ASP A 582 87.60 -39.88 -86.03
C ASP A 582 88.95 -40.52 -86.38
N HIS A 583 89.57 -41.25 -85.45
CA HIS A 583 90.74 -42.08 -85.74
C HIS A 583 90.44 -43.14 -86.82
N THR A 584 89.28 -43.80 -86.73
CA THR A 584 88.81 -44.81 -87.70
C THR A 584 88.52 -44.21 -89.08
N VAL A 585 87.91 -43.02 -89.14
CA VAL A 585 87.67 -42.27 -90.39
C VAL A 585 88.99 -41.87 -91.04
N ASN A 586 89.99 -41.44 -90.26
CA ASN A 586 91.34 -41.15 -90.75
C ASN A 586 92.08 -42.40 -91.28
N GLU A 587 91.74 -43.60 -90.81
CA GLU A 587 92.20 -44.87 -91.40
C GLU A 587 91.49 -45.18 -92.72
N LEU A 588 90.17 -44.99 -92.77
CA LEU A 588 89.38 -45.18 -93.99
C LEU A 588 89.76 -44.18 -95.08
N GLN A 589 90.09 -42.93 -94.76
CA GLN A 589 90.61 -41.95 -95.72
C GLN A 589 91.99 -42.33 -96.31
N ARG A 590 92.81 -43.12 -95.59
CA ARG A 590 94.03 -43.73 -96.17
C ARG A 590 93.72 -44.86 -97.16
N LYS A 591 92.64 -45.62 -96.93
CA LYS A 591 92.12 -46.65 -97.84
C LYS A 591 91.40 -46.07 -99.06
N VAL A 592 90.66 -44.97 -98.90
CA VAL A 592 90.03 -44.24 -100.02
C VAL A 592 91.10 -43.65 -100.94
N ARG A 593 92.19 -43.09 -100.38
CA ARG A 593 93.31 -42.58 -101.20
C ARG A 593 94.01 -43.64 -102.05
N THR A 594 93.98 -44.91 -101.65
CA THR A 594 94.55 -46.02 -102.44
C THR A 594 93.56 -46.55 -103.50
N LEU A 595 92.26 -46.48 -103.23
CA LEU A 595 91.21 -46.82 -104.21
C LEU A 595 90.98 -45.71 -105.26
N GLN A 596 91.30 -44.45 -104.95
CA GLN A 596 91.22 -43.33 -105.90
C GLN A 596 92.26 -43.39 -107.04
N ASP A 597 93.35 -44.16 -106.88
CA ASP A 597 94.31 -44.42 -107.95
C ASP A 597 93.82 -45.52 -108.91
N GLU A 598 92.89 -46.39 -108.47
CA GLU A 598 92.31 -47.48 -109.28
C GLU A 598 91.04 -47.04 -110.06
N ASP A 599 90.36 -45.97 -109.62
CA ASP A 599 89.11 -45.45 -110.21
C ASP A 599 89.31 -44.72 -111.57
N ASN A 600 90.53 -44.26 -111.87
CA ASN A 600 90.84 -43.46 -113.06
C ASN A 600 90.86 -44.23 -114.40
N GLN A 601 90.51 -45.53 -114.44
CA GLN A 601 90.50 -46.33 -115.69
C GLN A 601 89.12 -46.77 -116.23
N LEU A 602 87.99 -46.53 -115.55
CA LEU A 602 86.69 -47.06 -116.01
C LEU A 602 85.50 -46.07 -115.99
N LYS A 603 85.31 -45.41 -117.15
CA LYS A 603 84.01 -44.99 -117.76
C LYS A 603 83.08 -44.06 -116.94
N MET A 604 82.68 -42.88 -117.42
CA MET A 604 81.93 -42.61 -118.66
C MET A 604 80.66 -43.47 -118.89
N THR A 605 79.59 -43.20 -118.10
CA THR A 605 78.16 -43.01 -118.50
C THR A 605 77.32 -42.86 -117.21
N VAL A 606 76.93 -41.66 -116.78
CA VAL A 606 75.73 -40.89 -117.18
C VAL A 606 74.38 -41.46 -116.66
N ALA A 607 73.98 -40.91 -115.50
CA ALA A 607 72.69 -40.29 -115.17
C ALA A 607 71.35 -41.05 -115.19
N GLN A 608 70.46 -40.56 -114.30
CA GLN A 608 69.03 -40.85 -114.10
C GLN A 608 68.75 -42.15 -113.32
N GLN A 609 67.83 -42.17 -112.33
CA GLN A 609 66.71 -41.26 -112.07
C GLN A 609 66.44 -41.02 -110.55
N GLN A 610 65.64 -40.00 -110.24
CA GLN A 610 65.26 -39.62 -108.88
C GLN A 610 64.13 -40.49 -108.33
N GLU A 611 64.17 -40.84 -107.04
CA GLU A 611 62.96 -41.17 -106.26
C GLU A 611 63.06 -40.64 -104.81
N ALA A 612 63.28 -39.32 -104.69
CA ALA A 612 63.41 -38.63 -103.40
C ALA A 612 62.08 -38.05 -102.86
N LEU A 613 60.93 -38.59 -103.28
CA LEU A 613 59.63 -37.89 -103.16
C LEU A 613 58.45 -38.69 -102.57
N LEU A 614 58.63 -39.94 -102.12
CA LEU A 614 57.53 -40.75 -101.56
C LEU A 614 57.51 -40.92 -100.03
N ASN A 615 58.60 -40.61 -99.32
CA ASN A 615 58.67 -40.78 -97.85
C ASN A 615 58.34 -39.53 -97.01
N GLN A 616 57.90 -38.43 -97.63
CA GLN A 616 57.65 -37.16 -96.93
C GLN A 616 56.16 -36.93 -96.57
N LEU A 617 55.22 -37.65 -97.19
CA LEU A 617 53.78 -37.43 -97.00
C LEU A 617 53.16 -38.19 -95.81
N GLU A 618 53.78 -39.29 -95.36
CA GLU A 618 53.22 -40.13 -94.29
C GLU A 618 53.41 -39.54 -92.88
N ASN A 619 54.38 -38.63 -92.72
CA ASN A 619 54.70 -37.99 -91.45
C ASN A 619 53.81 -36.78 -91.09
N GLU A 620 53.01 -36.25 -92.02
CA GLU A 620 52.01 -35.22 -91.69
C GLU A 620 50.73 -35.81 -91.09
N LYS A 621 50.39 -37.05 -91.45
CA LYS A 621 49.15 -37.72 -90.98
C LYS A 621 49.14 -37.99 -89.47
N LYS A 622 50.30 -38.05 -88.81
CA LYS A 622 50.40 -38.15 -87.34
C LYS A 622 50.17 -36.82 -86.61
N LYS A 623 50.56 -35.67 -87.19
CA LYS A 623 50.33 -34.34 -86.58
C LYS A 623 48.85 -33.95 -86.53
N SER A 624 48.05 -34.42 -87.49
CA SER A 624 46.61 -34.14 -87.53
C SER A 624 45.79 -34.74 -86.38
N ASN A 625 46.32 -35.74 -85.65
CA ASN A 625 45.53 -36.51 -84.68
C ASN A 625 45.60 -35.94 -83.24
N GLU A 626 46.61 -35.13 -82.93
CA GLU A 626 46.73 -34.45 -81.62
C GLU A 626 45.77 -33.26 -81.52
N HIS A 627 45.53 -32.56 -82.63
CA HIS A 627 44.58 -31.44 -82.70
C HIS A 627 43.12 -31.85 -82.44
N ILE A 628 42.73 -33.10 -82.73
CA ILE A 628 41.37 -33.59 -82.46
C ILE A 628 41.14 -33.75 -80.95
N LYS A 629 42.10 -34.37 -80.23
CA LYS A 629 42.04 -34.48 -78.76
C LYS A 629 42.07 -33.11 -78.08
N SER A 630 42.96 -32.21 -78.53
CA SER A 630 43.08 -30.87 -77.95
C SER A 630 41.80 -30.04 -78.12
N ASN A 631 41.12 -30.13 -79.28
CA ASN A 631 39.80 -29.50 -79.47
C ASN A 631 38.72 -30.11 -78.57
N GLN A 632 38.75 -31.42 -78.32
CA GLN A 632 37.79 -32.10 -77.45
C GLN A 632 37.94 -31.63 -75.98
N GLU A 633 39.17 -31.53 -75.48
CA GLU A 633 39.47 -30.97 -74.15
C GLU A 633 39.09 -29.48 -74.03
N LEU A 634 39.24 -28.69 -75.10
CA LEU A 634 38.82 -27.28 -75.13
C LEU A 634 37.29 -27.16 -75.10
N SER A 635 36.56 -28.07 -75.76
CA SER A 635 35.10 -28.12 -75.71
C SER A 635 34.57 -28.47 -74.32
N GLU A 636 35.22 -29.40 -73.61
CA GLU A 636 34.87 -29.74 -72.22
C GLU A 636 35.14 -28.57 -71.26
N LYS A 637 36.26 -27.86 -71.42
CA LYS A 637 36.58 -26.65 -70.66
C LYS A 637 35.59 -25.51 -70.93
N LEU A 638 35.15 -25.33 -72.17
CA LEU A 638 34.10 -24.37 -72.53
C LEU A 638 32.75 -24.73 -71.89
N SER A 639 32.39 -26.01 -71.86
CA SER A 639 31.17 -26.48 -71.16
C SER A 639 31.23 -26.23 -69.66
N GLY A 640 32.38 -26.48 -69.02
CA GLY A 640 32.57 -26.19 -67.60
C GLY A 640 32.45 -24.70 -67.27
N LEU A 641 33.07 -23.84 -68.08
CA LEU A 641 32.99 -22.37 -67.92
C LEU A 641 31.58 -21.82 -68.20
N GLN A 642 30.84 -22.42 -69.14
CA GLN A 642 29.43 -22.07 -69.39
C GLN A 642 28.56 -22.41 -68.17
N GLN A 643 28.75 -23.59 -67.58
CA GLN A 643 28.01 -24.04 -66.41
C GLN A 643 28.37 -23.24 -65.14
N GLU A 644 29.64 -22.86 -64.97
CA GLU A 644 30.08 -21.95 -63.89
C GLU A 644 29.50 -20.54 -64.05
N LYS A 645 29.45 -20.01 -65.29
CA LYS A 645 28.79 -18.75 -65.60
C LYS A 645 27.30 -18.77 -65.26
N GLU A 646 26.59 -19.85 -65.60
CA GLU A 646 25.16 -20.02 -65.27
C GLU A 646 24.94 -20.10 -63.75
N ALA A 647 25.75 -20.89 -63.03
CA ALA A 647 25.69 -20.96 -61.57
C ALA A 647 26.02 -19.61 -60.87
N LEU A 648 26.95 -18.82 -61.43
CA LEU A 648 27.21 -17.46 -60.96
C LEU A 648 26.03 -16.52 -61.22
N TRP A 649 25.33 -16.69 -62.36
CA TRP A 649 24.16 -15.88 -62.70
C TRP A 649 22.99 -16.17 -61.77
N GLU A 650 22.68 -17.44 -61.50
CA GLU A 650 21.68 -17.84 -60.51
C GLU A 650 22.01 -17.29 -59.12
N ARG A 651 23.28 -17.32 -58.72
CA ARG A 651 23.74 -16.78 -57.43
C ARG A 651 23.58 -15.26 -57.36
N CYS A 652 23.81 -14.54 -58.45
CA CYS A 652 23.51 -13.10 -58.54
C CYS A 652 22.00 -12.80 -58.44
N VAL A 653 21.14 -13.61 -59.05
CA VAL A 653 19.67 -13.48 -58.93
C VAL A 653 19.23 -13.70 -57.49
N GLN A 654 19.68 -14.77 -56.83
CA GLN A 654 19.36 -15.06 -55.43
C GLN A 654 19.83 -13.94 -54.49
N PHE A 655 21.00 -13.34 -54.74
CA PHE A 655 21.48 -12.18 -53.98
C PHE A 655 20.61 -10.93 -54.19
N LEU A 656 20.09 -10.70 -55.40
CA LEU A 656 19.16 -9.59 -55.68
C LEU A 656 17.81 -9.79 -54.97
N GLU A 657 17.25 -11.00 -55.00
CA GLU A 657 15.99 -11.31 -54.29
C GLU A 657 16.11 -11.13 -52.78
N GLN A 658 17.22 -11.58 -52.17
CA GLN A 658 17.53 -11.36 -50.75
C GLN A 658 17.70 -9.86 -50.42
N PHE A 659 18.29 -9.08 -51.33
CA PHE A 659 18.45 -7.64 -51.15
C PHE A 659 17.11 -6.92 -51.18
N ASP A 660 16.24 -7.28 -52.13
CA ASP A 660 14.87 -6.75 -52.23
C ASP A 660 14.02 -7.10 -51.01
N GLU A 661 14.14 -8.31 -50.47
CA GLU A 661 13.47 -8.71 -49.23
C GLU A 661 13.98 -7.90 -48.03
N HIS A 662 15.30 -7.70 -47.91
CA HIS A 662 15.88 -6.84 -46.87
C HIS A 662 15.41 -5.37 -46.98
N VAL A 663 15.28 -4.83 -48.20
CA VAL A 663 14.74 -3.48 -48.46
C VAL A 663 13.26 -3.38 -48.06
N ARG A 664 12.43 -4.38 -48.41
CA ARG A 664 11.02 -4.44 -47.97
C ARG A 664 10.90 -4.46 -46.45
N ASN A 665 11.62 -5.37 -45.77
CA ASN A 665 11.63 -5.49 -44.31
C ASN A 665 12.11 -4.20 -43.62
N HIS A 666 13.09 -3.49 -44.20
CA HIS A 666 13.54 -2.20 -43.70
C HIS A 666 12.45 -1.12 -43.85
N SER A 667 11.67 -1.12 -44.94
CA SER A 667 10.57 -0.17 -45.15
C SER A 667 9.43 -0.35 -44.13
N GLU A 668 9.07 -1.59 -43.82
CA GLU A 668 8.07 -1.91 -42.79
C GLU A 668 8.53 -1.47 -41.41
N LYS A 669 9.81 -1.68 -41.08
CA LYS A 669 10.42 -1.18 -39.83
C LYS A 669 10.28 0.34 -39.68
N HIS A 670 10.35 1.12 -40.77
CA HIS A 670 10.07 2.56 -40.75
C HIS A 670 8.58 2.87 -40.55
N HIS A 671 7.66 2.07 -41.11
CA HIS A 671 6.22 2.19 -40.84
C HIS A 671 5.88 1.91 -39.37
N HIS A 672 6.46 0.87 -38.75
CA HIS A 672 6.30 0.61 -37.31
C HIS A 672 6.90 1.74 -36.47
N LYS A 673 8.08 2.27 -36.83
CA LYS A 673 8.70 3.44 -36.18
C LYS A 673 7.84 4.70 -36.28
N ALA A 674 7.15 4.91 -37.40
CA ALA A 674 6.21 6.02 -37.58
C ALA A 674 4.92 5.85 -36.75
N LYS A 675 4.35 4.63 -36.69
CA LYS A 675 3.21 4.31 -35.82
C LYS A 675 3.55 4.52 -34.34
N LEU A 676 4.70 4.01 -33.89
CA LEU A 676 5.21 4.21 -32.53
C LEU A 676 5.43 5.69 -32.20
N ARG A 677 5.93 6.50 -33.15
CA ARG A 677 6.06 7.95 -32.97
C ARG A 677 4.71 8.62 -32.73
N LYS A 678 3.68 8.33 -33.54
CA LYS A 678 2.32 8.86 -33.35
C LYS A 678 1.74 8.50 -31.97
N ILE A 679 1.93 7.25 -31.52
CA ILE A 679 1.48 6.80 -30.20
C ILE A 679 2.23 7.56 -29.09
N LYS A 680 3.55 7.69 -29.21
CA LYS A 680 4.38 8.43 -28.24
C LYS A 680 3.98 9.90 -28.16
N ASP A 681 3.73 10.55 -29.29
CA ASP A 681 3.34 11.96 -29.33
C ASP A 681 1.92 12.18 -28.75
N HIS A 682 0.99 11.23 -28.95
CA HIS A 682 -0.33 11.25 -28.29
C HIS A 682 -0.22 11.08 -26.76
N LEU A 683 0.58 10.12 -26.28
CA LEU A 683 0.83 9.92 -24.84
C LEU A 683 1.49 11.13 -24.18
N VAL A 684 2.45 11.78 -24.85
CA VAL A 684 3.07 13.03 -24.36
C VAL A 684 2.01 14.12 -24.22
N HIS A 685 1.15 14.31 -25.22
CA HIS A 685 0.09 15.31 -25.14
C HIS A 685 -0.93 15.02 -24.04
N GLU A 686 -1.31 13.76 -23.83
CA GLU A 686 -2.19 13.37 -22.73
C GLU A 686 -1.54 13.63 -21.35
N VAL A 687 -0.24 13.33 -21.20
CA VAL A 687 0.53 13.66 -19.99
C VAL A 687 0.61 15.17 -19.76
N GLU A 688 0.79 15.99 -20.81
CA GLU A 688 0.73 17.45 -20.69
C GLU A 688 -0.63 17.97 -20.20
N ILE A 689 -1.74 17.40 -20.69
CA ILE A 689 -3.09 17.74 -20.23
C ILE A 689 -3.28 17.34 -18.76
N ARG A 690 -2.89 16.12 -18.39
CA ARG A 690 -2.95 15.63 -17.00
C ARG A 690 -2.11 16.51 -16.07
N ASN A 691 -0.89 16.85 -16.45
CA ASN A 691 0.00 17.74 -15.68
C ASN A 691 -0.59 19.15 -15.49
N LYS A 692 -1.26 19.71 -16.50
CA LYS A 692 -2.00 20.98 -16.36
C LYS A 692 -3.15 20.85 -15.34
N ARG A 693 -3.90 19.75 -15.35
CA ARG A 693 -4.99 19.53 -14.38
C ARG A 693 -4.46 19.27 -12.96
N ILE A 694 -3.34 18.58 -12.82
CA ILE A 694 -2.66 18.37 -11.53
C ILE A 694 -2.27 19.73 -10.92
N LYS A 695 -1.61 20.62 -11.68
CA LYS A 695 -1.27 21.97 -11.20
C LYS A 695 -2.48 22.78 -10.74
N GLN A 696 -3.59 22.74 -11.48
CA GLN A 696 -4.82 23.40 -11.05
C GLN A 696 -5.34 22.83 -9.72
N LEU A 697 -5.31 21.51 -9.54
CA LEU A 697 -5.72 20.87 -8.29
C LEU A 697 -4.77 21.17 -7.12
N GLU A 698 -3.47 21.32 -7.38
CA GLU A 698 -2.47 21.76 -6.40
C GLU A 698 -2.71 23.22 -5.96
N GLU A 699 -3.03 24.12 -6.90
CA GLU A 699 -3.43 25.51 -6.64
C GLU A 699 -4.75 25.59 -5.85
N GLU A 700 -5.79 24.83 -6.27
CA GLU A 700 -7.07 24.72 -5.57
C GLU A 700 -6.88 24.20 -4.13
N ALA A 701 -6.05 23.17 -3.93
CA ALA A 701 -5.74 22.60 -2.62
C ALA A 701 -4.97 23.58 -1.72
N GLY A 702 -4.00 24.34 -2.26
CA GLY A 702 -3.27 25.37 -1.52
C GLY A 702 -4.18 26.49 -0.99
N LEU A 703 -5.15 26.94 -1.81
CA LEU A 703 -6.14 27.93 -1.41
C LEU A 703 -7.09 27.41 -0.31
N LEU A 704 -7.48 26.13 -0.38
CA LEU A 704 -8.30 25.50 0.65
C LEU A 704 -7.52 25.33 1.97
N GLN A 705 -6.25 24.94 1.90
CA GLN A 705 -5.37 24.84 3.07
C GLN A 705 -5.22 26.21 3.77
N GLN A 706 -4.98 27.28 3.00
CA GLN A 706 -4.90 28.65 3.55
C GLN A 706 -6.21 29.05 4.26
N LYS A 707 -7.38 28.72 3.69
CA LYS A 707 -8.68 28.96 4.35
C LYS A 707 -8.80 28.20 5.67
N ILE A 708 -8.41 26.92 5.71
CA ILE A 708 -8.43 26.09 6.93
C ILE A 708 -7.52 26.69 8.01
N GLU A 709 -6.36 27.23 7.63
CA GLU A 709 -5.45 27.90 8.56
C GLU A 709 -6.04 29.21 9.11
N THR A 710 -6.69 30.04 8.27
CA THR A 710 -7.38 31.24 8.75
C THR A 710 -8.56 30.92 9.66
N GLU A 711 -9.31 29.86 9.37
CA GLU A 711 -10.43 29.38 10.20
C GLU A 711 -9.92 28.86 11.56
N LYS A 712 -8.83 28.08 11.58
CA LYS A 712 -8.18 27.63 12.83
C LYS A 712 -7.68 28.80 13.67
N ALA A 713 -7.10 29.83 13.05
CA ALA A 713 -6.66 31.03 13.74
C ALA A 713 -7.83 31.79 14.37
N PHE A 714 -8.97 31.90 13.65
CA PHE A 714 -10.19 32.50 14.15
C PHE A 714 -10.83 31.70 15.30
N GLN A 715 -10.87 30.37 15.19
CA GLN A 715 -11.32 29.47 16.27
C GLN A 715 -10.44 29.57 17.51
N ALA A 716 -9.12 29.69 17.36
CA ALA A 716 -8.20 29.93 18.47
C ALA A 716 -8.48 31.30 19.14
N GLN A 717 -8.74 32.35 18.36
CA GLN A 717 -9.12 33.67 18.88
C GLN A 717 -10.44 33.62 19.67
N ILE A 718 -11.47 32.94 19.14
CA ILE A 718 -12.75 32.72 19.84
C ILE A 718 -12.52 31.94 21.15
N THR A 719 -11.66 30.92 21.14
CA THR A 719 -11.35 30.12 22.34
C THR A 719 -10.74 31.00 23.43
N VAL A 720 -9.73 31.81 23.10
CA VAL A 720 -9.11 32.76 24.04
C VAL A 720 -10.12 33.79 24.56
N GLN A 721 -11.02 34.30 23.71
CA GLN A 721 -12.08 35.21 24.16
C GLN A 721 -13.07 34.53 25.12
N ASN A 722 -13.48 33.30 24.84
CA ASN A 722 -14.36 32.53 25.73
C ASN A 722 -13.68 32.22 27.08
N ASP A 723 -12.40 31.86 27.08
CA ASP A 723 -11.64 31.61 28.31
C ASP A 723 -11.56 32.88 29.18
N ASN A 724 -11.29 34.04 28.56
CA ASN A 724 -11.30 35.34 29.25
C ASN A 724 -12.68 35.66 29.85
N LEU A 725 -13.77 35.46 29.10
CA LEU A 725 -15.14 35.66 29.59
C LEU A 725 -15.51 34.69 30.72
N ILE A 726 -14.98 33.46 30.71
CA ILE A 726 -15.15 32.50 31.81
C ILE A 726 -14.40 32.95 33.06
N ILE A 727 -13.20 33.52 32.92
CA ILE A 727 -12.43 34.09 34.04
C ILE A 727 -13.19 35.29 34.62
N GLU A 728 -13.60 36.26 33.80
CA GLU A 728 -14.37 37.44 34.24
C GLU A 728 -15.67 37.03 34.94
N LYS A 729 -16.40 36.05 34.39
CA LYS A 729 -17.60 35.50 35.04
C LYS A 729 -17.31 34.88 36.40
N ARG A 730 -16.18 34.19 36.59
CA ARG A 730 -15.76 33.64 37.89
C ARG A 730 -15.39 34.73 38.88
N GLU A 731 -14.73 35.79 38.44
CA GLU A 731 -14.40 36.95 39.28
C GLU A 731 -15.66 37.70 39.73
N LEU A 732 -16.61 37.95 38.82
CA LEU A 732 -17.90 38.56 39.14
C LEU A 732 -18.72 37.70 40.10
N LEU A 733 -18.78 36.37 39.88
CA LEU A 733 -19.44 35.45 40.81
C LEU A 733 -18.81 35.48 42.21
N LYS A 734 -17.47 35.57 42.29
CA LYS A 734 -16.77 35.73 43.57
C LYS A 734 -17.15 37.03 44.26
N GLN A 735 -17.16 38.16 43.53
CA GLN A 735 -17.58 39.45 44.09
C GLN A 735 -19.02 39.42 44.63
N VAL A 736 -19.93 38.72 43.94
CA VAL A 736 -21.32 38.52 44.41
C VAL A 736 -21.34 37.67 45.69
N MET A 737 -20.58 36.57 45.76
CA MET A 737 -20.48 35.75 46.98
C MET A 737 -19.91 36.54 48.18
N ASP A 738 -18.85 37.33 47.95
CA ASP A 738 -18.23 38.17 48.97
C ASP A 738 -19.25 39.22 49.49
N GLN A 739 -20.07 39.81 48.60
CA GLN A 739 -21.17 40.71 48.96
C GLN A 739 -22.30 40.00 49.72
N GLU A 740 -22.71 38.79 49.31
CA GLU A 740 -23.72 37.99 50.01
C GLU A 740 -23.27 37.61 51.42
N GLU A 741 -21.99 37.31 51.62
CA GLU A 741 -21.42 37.04 52.94
C GLU A 741 -21.43 38.29 53.82
N ILE A 742 -21.06 39.46 53.29
CA ILE A 742 -21.18 40.75 53.99
C ILE A 742 -22.65 41.01 54.39
N ILE A 743 -23.61 40.78 53.48
CA ILE A 743 -25.05 40.91 53.76
C ILE A 743 -25.50 39.93 54.85
N ARG A 744 -25.03 38.68 54.81
CA ARG A 744 -25.35 37.62 55.80
C ARG A 744 -24.82 37.99 57.19
N ASN A 745 -23.57 38.45 57.27
CA ASN A 745 -22.92 38.90 58.50
C ASN A 745 -23.64 40.14 59.06
N ASN A 746 -23.96 41.12 58.22
CA ASN A 746 -24.76 42.29 58.61
C ASN A 746 -26.14 41.91 59.13
N LYS A 747 -26.83 40.95 58.49
CA LYS A 747 -28.14 40.43 58.94
C LYS A 747 -28.03 39.73 60.30
N GLN A 748 -26.95 38.99 60.56
CA GLN A 748 -26.69 38.34 61.85
C GLN A 748 -26.38 39.38 62.96
N ILE A 749 -25.65 40.44 62.64
CA ILE A 749 -25.43 41.59 63.54
C ILE A 749 -26.75 42.30 63.85
N ILE A 750 -27.56 42.62 62.84
CA ILE A 750 -28.88 43.25 63.04
C ILE A 750 -29.81 42.37 63.89
N SER A 751 -29.77 41.04 63.70
CA SER A 751 -30.60 40.09 64.45
C SER A 751 -30.18 39.99 65.92
N SER A 752 -28.87 40.03 66.20
CA SER A 752 -28.34 40.01 67.57
C SER A 752 -28.46 41.36 68.30
N VAL A 753 -28.51 42.48 67.57
CA VAL A 753 -28.87 43.79 68.14
C VAL A 753 -30.37 43.87 68.48
N LYS A 754 -31.25 43.24 67.70
CA LYS A 754 -32.70 43.17 67.99
C LYS A 754 -33.10 42.20 69.12
N SER A 755 -32.17 41.38 69.63
CA SER A 755 -32.42 40.42 70.71
C SER A 755 -31.95 40.92 72.09
N LYS A 756 -31.67 42.22 72.22
CA LYS A 756 -31.38 42.95 73.46
C LYS A 756 -32.38 44.08 73.63
#